data_AF-A0A6N8ABY6-F1
#
_entry.id   AF-A0A6N8ABY6-F1
#
_cell.length_a   1.000
_cell.length_b   1.000
_cell.length_c   1.000
_cell.angle_alpha   90.00
_cell.angle_beta   90.00
_cell.angle_gamma   90.00
#
_symmetry.space_group_name_H-M   'P 1'
#
loop_
_entity.id
_entity.type
_entity.pdbx_description
1 polymer ?
#
loop_
_entity_poly.entity_id
_entity_poly.type
_entity_poly.pdbx_seq_one_letter_code
_entity_poly.pdbx_strand_id
1 'polypeptide(L)'
;MEHAREKSHADLIAALRTGEEIAIAGYRIALTRRTPNRLVIQFLTENGMPSLTDELCEEDELSQMRVVRTDEATSISPELMAFFETLADGLLVDDFSSHTLCAAEDSSHSLVALGNFLPNATHLFVDPPEDLAPVSPGVDRARAANLARTYILYDPFHDPLKGLRQVYDENQATYLKCFGFGASCTPGLRRKKFLKAILPGLLRGELPPDLFYERLRGRKDFPFYRKGIEAALVARGQVERASRFRRAFQNRRSYLTKPELPFEKLVMRAEAERPQKVGAWIRSKPSNPETAWPSGGGNVWMLDVRPDCLRYLSDRWERTTIGFEERDGVTLAQTPPTALGFVGFGGDLHVPRTLARRFRWHVVNEKLDGTGASFGPLSEATLSSERRHESGETLFTNVALSQPQPGITAADADPHAEPYRLLLERVKVACATLKGWEKALVIDRLRLGLLRGDMTISELDAARHYRQTATSLVRDLTQITGQSAEPVIVVTQGGGFKDTGRVEALLSEGRFDLDNPGVKSVVATPSYPWPLMPGTLATPSSVSALMMDELCDLAVQAVQMGKQWFCPSLQIAHLEGREILAEFSSMDGLVLENDAHGFRLDGIAQNLPAIIGAEVISDRHIRLVLEEEPDESELSLAYAWGHVGSEDRENRTANHGALRDRWQADSRAVSGQTLHRYALSGRVPLLRKE
;
A
#
# COMPACT_ATOMS: atom_id res chain seq x y z
N MET A 1 -34.69 -20.55 55.99
CA MET A 1 -35.08 -19.14 56.23
C MET A 1 -34.30 -18.62 57.42
N GLU A 2 -33.02 -18.37 57.23
CA GLU A 2 -32.22 -17.52 58.12
C GLU A 2 -32.08 -16.18 57.40
N HIS A 3 -32.38 -15.10 58.11
CA HIS A 3 -32.30 -13.72 57.64
C HIS A 3 -30.94 -13.45 56.99
N ALA A 4 -30.87 -13.53 55.66
CA ALA A 4 -29.83 -12.86 54.90
C ALA A 4 -30.05 -11.36 55.13
N ARG A 5 -29.21 -10.75 55.98
CA ARG A 5 -29.10 -9.29 56.02
C ARG A 5 -28.91 -8.84 54.58
N GLU A 6 -29.82 -8.03 54.05
CA GLU A 6 -29.58 -7.26 52.82
C GLU A 6 -28.29 -6.49 53.07
N LYS A 7 -27.18 -6.99 52.49
CA LYS A 7 -25.90 -6.29 52.52
C LYS A 7 -26.13 -4.97 51.79
N SER A 8 -25.71 -3.85 52.37
CA SER A 8 -25.80 -2.58 51.66
C SER A 8 -24.98 -2.65 50.37
N HIS A 9 -25.30 -1.84 49.35
CA HIS A 9 -24.47 -1.81 48.12
C HIS A 9 -23.00 -1.47 48.43
N ALA A 10 -22.74 -0.68 49.47
CA ALA A 10 -21.39 -0.40 49.94
C ALA A 10 -20.67 -1.66 50.45
N ASP A 11 -21.36 -2.54 51.17
CA ASP A 11 -20.82 -3.83 51.63
C ASP A 11 -20.54 -4.78 50.46
N LEU A 12 -21.40 -4.77 49.43
CA LEU A 12 -21.21 -5.54 48.20
C LEU A 12 -20.00 -5.05 47.39
N ILE A 13 -19.81 -3.73 47.29
CA ILE A 13 -18.63 -3.14 46.64
C ILE A 13 -17.35 -3.45 47.43
N ALA A 14 -17.42 -3.42 48.78
CA ALA A 14 -16.29 -3.81 49.62
C ALA A 14 -15.91 -5.28 49.40
N ALA A 15 -16.89 -6.17 49.27
CA ALA A 15 -16.67 -7.58 48.93
C ALA A 15 -16.03 -7.76 47.54
N LEU A 16 -16.48 -7.01 46.52
CA LEU A 16 -15.83 -7.01 45.20
C LEU A 16 -14.36 -6.57 45.28
N ARG A 17 -14.05 -5.56 46.10
CA ARG A 17 -12.67 -5.06 46.27
C ARG A 17 -11.73 -6.10 46.90
N THR A 18 -12.26 -7.04 47.69
CA THR A 18 -11.49 -8.15 48.26
C THR A 18 -11.43 -9.38 47.36
N GLY A 19 -12.03 -9.31 46.16
CA GLY A 19 -12.08 -10.40 45.18
C GLY A 19 -13.18 -11.42 45.45
N GLU A 20 -14.13 -11.13 46.34
CA GLU A 20 -15.31 -11.98 46.54
C GLU A 20 -16.27 -11.86 45.35
N GLU A 21 -16.81 -12.99 44.90
CA GLU A 21 -17.93 -13.01 43.96
C GLU A 21 -19.23 -12.71 44.72
N ILE A 22 -20.01 -11.74 44.23
CA ILE A 22 -21.32 -11.40 44.78
C ILE A 22 -22.43 -11.86 43.84
N ALA A 23 -23.61 -12.16 44.38
CA ALA A 23 -24.81 -12.46 43.62
C ALA A 23 -25.89 -11.41 43.90
N ILE A 24 -26.45 -10.83 42.84
CA ILE A 24 -27.49 -9.79 42.92
C ILE A 24 -28.51 -10.00 41.80
N ALA A 25 -29.77 -10.20 42.17
CA ALA A 25 -30.92 -10.27 41.26
C ALA A 25 -30.69 -11.05 39.94
N GLY A 26 -30.19 -12.29 40.03
CA GLY A 26 -29.94 -13.14 38.86
C GLY A 26 -28.59 -12.91 38.16
N TYR A 27 -27.70 -12.11 38.74
CA TYR A 27 -26.35 -11.87 38.23
C TYR A 27 -25.27 -12.26 39.25
N ARG A 28 -24.18 -12.84 38.78
CA ARG A 28 -22.94 -13.03 39.53
C ARG A 28 -21.91 -12.01 39.07
N ILE A 29 -21.37 -11.26 40.01
CA ILE A 29 -20.42 -10.18 39.75
C ILE A 29 -19.13 -10.48 40.50
N ALA A 30 -18.00 -10.46 39.79
CA ALA A 30 -16.68 -10.68 40.37
C ALA A 30 -15.66 -9.73 39.77
N LEU A 31 -14.81 -9.13 40.62
CA LEU A 31 -13.63 -8.38 40.20
C LEU A 31 -12.42 -9.33 40.25
N THR A 32 -12.06 -9.89 39.09
CA THR A 32 -11.07 -10.98 38.99
C THR A 32 -9.63 -10.49 38.99
N ARG A 33 -9.39 -9.20 38.70
CA ARG A 33 -8.07 -8.57 38.69
C ARG A 33 -8.18 -7.08 39.02
N ARG A 34 -7.23 -6.55 39.79
CA ARG A 34 -7.20 -5.14 40.19
C ARG A 34 -5.83 -4.50 39.98
N THR A 35 -5.76 -3.61 38.99
CA THR A 35 -4.70 -2.65 38.71
C THR A 35 -5.30 -1.26 38.53
N PRO A 36 -4.64 -0.19 38.99
CA PRO A 36 -5.24 1.15 39.07
C PRO A 36 -5.45 1.83 37.70
N ASN A 37 -5.04 1.21 36.61
CA ASN A 37 -5.00 1.88 35.31
C ASN A 37 -6.36 1.89 34.63
N ARG A 38 -6.98 0.74 34.41
CA ARG A 38 -8.21 0.64 33.60
C ARG A 38 -9.05 -0.54 34.03
N LEU A 39 -10.37 -0.33 34.05
CA LEU A 39 -11.36 -1.38 34.32
C LEU A 39 -12.06 -1.83 33.04
N VAL A 40 -11.98 -3.13 32.76
CA VAL A 40 -12.78 -3.79 31.72
C VAL A 40 -13.94 -4.52 32.38
N ILE A 41 -15.16 -4.07 32.10
CA ILE A 41 -16.39 -4.71 32.57
C ILE A 41 -16.93 -5.57 31.44
N GLN A 42 -17.04 -6.86 31.68
CA GLN A 42 -17.48 -7.83 30.71
C GLN A 42 -18.84 -8.41 31.12
N PHE A 43 -19.85 -8.17 30.30
CA PHE A 43 -21.14 -8.81 30.42
C PHE A 43 -21.11 -10.18 29.75
N LEU A 44 -21.59 -11.19 30.46
CA LEU A 44 -21.62 -12.58 30.03
C LEU A 44 -22.97 -13.20 30.36
N THR A 45 -23.31 -14.28 29.69
CA THR A 45 -24.40 -15.19 30.09
C THR A 45 -23.76 -16.48 30.61
N GLU A 46 -24.43 -17.18 31.52
CA GLU A 46 -23.89 -18.41 32.15
C GLU A 46 -23.57 -19.51 31.13
N ASN A 47 -24.38 -19.63 30.08
CA ASN A 47 -24.16 -20.54 28.95
C ASN A 47 -23.47 -19.87 27.75
N GLY A 48 -23.00 -18.64 27.94
CA GLY A 48 -22.45 -17.80 26.88
C GLY A 48 -21.07 -18.22 26.42
N MET A 49 -20.62 -17.55 25.37
CA MET A 49 -19.25 -17.67 24.87
C MET A 49 -18.23 -17.35 25.99
N PRO A 50 -17.00 -17.92 25.93
CA PRO A 50 -15.94 -17.57 26.88
C PRO A 50 -15.69 -16.06 26.83
N SER A 51 -15.00 -15.48 27.81
CA SER A 51 -14.75 -14.03 27.81
C SER A 51 -13.97 -13.55 26.58
N LEU A 52 -14.30 -12.36 26.08
CA LEU A 52 -13.64 -11.68 24.95
C LEU A 52 -12.29 -11.09 25.35
N THR A 53 -12.09 -10.81 26.64
CA THR A 53 -11.02 -9.93 27.12
C THR A 53 -10.04 -10.60 28.05
N ASP A 54 -10.26 -11.87 28.43
CA ASP A 54 -9.43 -12.59 29.41
C ASP A 54 -7.94 -12.58 29.07
N GLU A 55 -7.58 -13.05 27.87
CA GLU A 55 -6.18 -13.08 27.43
C GLU A 55 -5.53 -11.69 27.45
N LEU A 56 -6.29 -10.66 27.07
CA LEU A 56 -5.76 -9.29 27.04
C LEU A 56 -5.64 -8.67 28.43
N CYS A 57 -6.64 -8.86 29.30
CA CYS A 57 -6.57 -8.37 30.67
C CYS A 57 -5.44 -9.08 31.44
N GLU A 58 -5.16 -10.34 31.08
CA GLU A 58 -4.03 -11.08 31.61
C GLU A 58 -2.68 -10.49 31.16
N GLU A 59 -2.52 -10.21 29.87
CA GLU A 59 -1.27 -9.72 29.28
C GLU A 59 -0.98 -8.25 29.58
N ASP A 60 -1.99 -7.38 29.49
CA ASP A 60 -1.84 -5.92 29.68
C ASP A 60 -2.06 -5.49 31.14
N GLU A 61 -2.14 -6.46 32.06
CA GLU A 61 -2.39 -6.23 33.49
C GLU A 61 -3.59 -5.31 33.75
N LEU A 62 -4.71 -5.52 33.04
CA LEU A 62 -5.92 -4.69 33.20
C LEU A 62 -6.81 -5.22 34.32
N SER A 63 -7.53 -4.32 35.00
CA SER A 63 -8.59 -4.73 35.91
C SER A 63 -9.74 -5.32 35.12
N GLN A 64 -10.32 -6.41 35.62
CA GLN A 64 -11.44 -7.07 34.96
C GLN A 64 -12.57 -7.31 35.97
N MET A 65 -13.76 -6.78 35.65
CA MET A 65 -15.00 -7.12 36.33
C MET A 65 -15.87 -7.96 35.39
N ARG A 66 -16.32 -9.12 35.86
CA ARG A 66 -17.24 -9.99 35.12
C ARG A 66 -18.63 -9.86 35.71
N VAL A 67 -19.61 -9.67 34.84
CA VAL A 67 -21.03 -9.54 35.18
C VAL A 67 -21.76 -10.65 34.43
N VAL A 68 -21.96 -11.78 35.09
CA VAL A 68 -22.51 -13.01 34.52
C VAL A 68 -23.98 -13.11 34.85
N ARG A 69 -24.85 -13.07 33.83
CA ARG A 69 -26.27 -13.33 33.98
C ARG A 69 -26.52 -14.84 34.16
N THR A 70 -27.13 -15.21 35.29
CA THR A 70 -27.47 -16.60 35.65
C THR A 70 -28.90 -16.99 35.32
N ASP A 71 -29.76 -16.03 34.99
CA ASP A 71 -31.13 -16.28 34.55
C ASP A 71 -31.30 -16.09 33.02
N GLU A 72 -32.37 -16.70 32.49
CA GLU A 72 -32.76 -16.52 31.09
C GLU A 72 -33.58 -15.24 30.89
N ALA A 73 -33.96 -14.54 31.97
CA ALA A 73 -34.72 -13.30 31.88
C ALA A 73 -33.86 -12.17 31.29
N THR A 74 -34.40 -11.47 30.29
CA THR A 74 -33.73 -10.30 29.69
C THR A 74 -34.06 -9.00 30.42
N SER A 75 -35.00 -9.03 31.37
CA SER A 75 -35.39 -7.88 32.19
C SER A 75 -34.40 -7.62 33.31
N ILE A 76 -33.92 -6.39 33.42
CA ILE A 76 -33.03 -5.96 34.49
C ILE A 76 -33.83 -5.56 35.73
N SER A 77 -33.44 -6.08 36.89
CA SER A 77 -34.11 -5.74 38.14
C SER A 77 -33.78 -4.30 38.60
N PRO A 78 -34.70 -3.62 39.31
CA PRO A 78 -34.42 -2.33 39.94
C PRO A 78 -33.23 -2.36 40.92
N GLU A 79 -33.06 -3.48 41.62
CA GLU A 79 -31.97 -3.71 42.56
C GLU A 79 -30.60 -3.67 41.86
N LEU A 80 -30.49 -4.33 40.70
CA LEU A 80 -29.25 -4.34 39.92
C LEU A 80 -28.95 -2.96 39.30
N MET A 81 -29.98 -2.23 38.87
CA MET A 81 -29.81 -0.85 38.39
C MET A 81 -29.27 0.06 39.51
N ALA A 82 -29.88 -0.01 40.69
CA ALA A 82 -29.46 0.78 41.84
C ALA A 82 -28.02 0.44 42.29
N PHE A 83 -27.60 -0.81 42.14
CA PHE A 83 -26.21 -1.21 42.36
C PHE A 83 -25.25 -0.55 41.34
N PHE A 84 -25.60 -0.53 40.05
CA PHE A 84 -24.78 0.15 39.03
C PHE A 84 -24.79 1.68 39.16
N GLU A 85 -25.87 2.30 39.63
CA GLU A 85 -25.89 3.71 40.03
C GLU A 85 -24.89 3.95 41.17
N THR A 86 -24.91 3.09 42.19
CA THR A 86 -23.97 3.20 43.32
C THR A 86 -22.51 3.00 42.88
N LEU A 87 -22.25 2.16 41.88
CA LEU A 87 -20.92 2.02 41.26
C LEU A 87 -20.50 3.30 40.53
N ALA A 88 -21.43 3.93 39.80
CA ALA A 88 -21.21 5.15 39.03
C ALA A 88 -20.93 6.37 39.92
N ASP A 89 -21.52 6.42 41.12
CA ASP A 89 -21.31 7.47 42.13
C ASP A 89 -19.91 7.43 42.80
N GLY A 90 -18.95 6.74 42.17
CA GLY A 90 -17.53 6.82 42.50
C GLY A 90 -16.99 5.76 43.48
N LEU A 91 -17.85 4.91 44.04
CA LEU A 91 -17.42 3.96 45.09
C LEU A 91 -16.48 2.85 44.61
N LEU A 92 -16.41 2.58 43.31
CA LEU A 92 -15.46 1.64 42.70
C LEU A 92 -14.81 2.19 41.44
N VAL A 93 -15.57 2.97 40.66
CA VAL A 93 -15.18 3.45 39.34
C VAL A 93 -14.07 4.51 39.43
N ASP A 94 -14.07 5.33 40.49
CA ASP A 94 -13.03 6.36 40.71
C ASP A 94 -11.63 5.77 40.97
N ASP A 95 -11.53 4.48 41.28
CA ASP A 95 -10.26 3.78 41.43
C ASP A 95 -9.52 3.61 40.08
N PHE A 96 -10.15 3.91 38.94
CA PHE A 96 -9.61 3.67 37.60
C PHE A 96 -9.70 4.91 36.70
N SER A 97 -8.66 5.13 35.88
CA SER A 97 -8.59 6.29 34.97
C SER A 97 -9.56 6.21 33.78
N SER A 98 -10.00 5.00 33.42
CA SER A 98 -10.87 4.73 32.29
C SER A 98 -11.56 3.39 32.43
N HIS A 99 -12.72 3.26 31.80
CA HIS A 99 -13.58 2.08 31.89
C HIS A 99 -14.04 1.67 30.50
N THR A 100 -13.98 0.37 30.21
CA THR A 100 -14.51 -0.20 28.98
C THR A 100 -15.51 -1.29 29.31
N LEU A 101 -16.69 -1.20 28.73
CA LEU A 101 -17.75 -2.16 28.92
C LEU A 101 -17.94 -2.93 27.61
N CYS A 102 -17.90 -4.24 27.68
CA CYS A 102 -18.00 -5.09 26.50
C CYS A 102 -19.05 -6.19 26.68
N ALA A 103 -19.74 -6.48 25.59
CA ALA A 103 -20.73 -7.53 25.51
C ALA A 103 -20.73 -8.15 24.11
N ALA A 104 -21.09 -9.42 24.05
CA ALA A 104 -21.32 -10.14 22.81
C ALA A 104 -22.72 -10.77 22.79
N GLU A 105 -23.37 -10.78 21.62
CA GLU A 105 -24.63 -11.51 21.43
C GLU A 105 -25.64 -11.11 22.52
N ASP A 106 -26.36 -12.06 23.13
CA ASP A 106 -27.43 -11.82 24.10
C ASP A 106 -27.02 -11.03 25.35
N SER A 107 -25.72 -11.03 25.69
CA SER A 107 -25.22 -10.21 26.82
C SER A 107 -25.26 -8.70 26.52
N SER A 108 -25.49 -8.32 25.26
CA SER A 108 -25.63 -6.92 24.83
C SER A 108 -26.83 -6.24 25.47
N HIS A 109 -27.89 -6.97 25.84
CA HIS A 109 -29.02 -6.43 26.61
C HIS A 109 -28.56 -5.87 27.95
N SER A 110 -27.68 -6.59 28.65
CA SER A 110 -27.11 -6.15 29.91
C SER A 110 -26.24 -4.90 29.74
N LEU A 111 -25.47 -4.82 28.65
CA LEU A 111 -24.64 -3.64 28.37
C LEU A 111 -25.47 -2.40 28.03
N VAL A 112 -26.54 -2.52 27.23
CA VAL A 112 -27.41 -1.37 26.95
C VAL A 112 -28.09 -0.86 28.21
N ALA A 113 -28.57 -1.78 29.04
CA ALA A 113 -29.34 -1.45 30.22
C ALA A 113 -28.47 -0.94 31.39
N LEU A 114 -27.28 -1.53 31.60
CA LEU A 114 -26.42 -1.21 32.76
C LEU A 114 -25.21 -0.34 32.38
N GLY A 115 -24.78 -0.38 31.13
CA GLY A 115 -23.55 0.31 30.76
C GLY A 115 -23.68 1.82 30.74
N ASN A 116 -24.86 2.30 30.41
CA ASN A 116 -25.18 3.73 30.37
C ASN A 116 -25.12 4.43 31.75
N PHE A 117 -25.01 3.68 32.85
CA PHE A 117 -24.81 4.28 34.18
C PHE A 117 -23.39 4.82 34.37
N LEU A 118 -22.40 4.32 33.64
CA LEU A 118 -21.00 4.72 33.83
C LEU A 118 -20.63 5.86 32.85
N PRO A 119 -20.45 7.10 33.35
CA PRO A 119 -20.06 8.22 32.49
C PRO A 119 -18.65 8.02 31.92
N ASN A 120 -18.39 8.60 30.75
CA ASN A 120 -17.09 8.54 30.06
C ASN A 120 -16.58 7.11 29.74
N ALA A 121 -17.46 6.12 29.80
CA ALA A 121 -17.13 4.76 29.45
C ALA A 121 -16.97 4.56 27.93
N THR A 122 -16.15 3.59 27.55
CA THR A 122 -16.15 3.05 26.17
C THR A 122 -17.06 1.82 26.10
N HIS A 123 -18.01 1.81 25.18
CA HIS A 123 -18.87 0.65 24.93
C HIS A 123 -18.37 -0.14 23.73
N LEU A 124 -18.32 -1.46 23.86
CA LEU A 124 -17.97 -2.40 22.80
C LEU A 124 -19.04 -3.47 22.65
N PHE A 125 -19.81 -3.39 21.57
CA PHE A 125 -20.75 -4.41 21.15
C PHE A 125 -20.13 -5.32 20.11
N VAL A 126 -20.22 -6.64 20.33
CA VAL A 126 -19.81 -7.65 19.35
C VAL A 126 -21.00 -8.51 18.97
N ASP A 127 -21.50 -8.30 17.78
CA ASP A 127 -22.66 -8.98 17.22
C ASP A 127 -23.91 -8.88 18.12
N PRO A 128 -24.39 -7.65 18.38
CA PRO A 128 -25.59 -7.43 19.18
C PRO A 128 -26.81 -8.10 18.51
N PRO A 129 -27.85 -8.51 19.27
CA PRO A 129 -29.04 -9.13 18.70
C PRO A 129 -29.94 -8.09 18.03
N GLU A 130 -30.71 -8.51 17.02
CA GLU A 130 -31.60 -7.63 16.23
C GLU A 130 -32.71 -6.98 17.07
N ASP A 131 -33.19 -7.69 18.09
CA ASP A 131 -34.28 -7.31 19.00
C ASP A 131 -33.79 -6.54 20.23
N LEU A 132 -32.56 -6.03 20.20
CA LEU A 132 -31.97 -5.25 21.28
C LEU A 132 -32.75 -3.93 21.51
N ALA A 133 -33.75 -3.96 22.38
CA ALA A 133 -34.52 -2.79 22.75
C ALA A 133 -33.90 -2.07 23.96
N PRO A 134 -33.93 -0.72 24.01
CA PRO A 134 -33.63 0.02 25.23
C PRO A 134 -34.60 -0.34 26.36
N VAL A 135 -34.12 -0.23 27.59
CA VAL A 135 -34.97 -0.39 28.79
C VAL A 135 -35.86 0.85 28.97
N SER A 136 -35.30 2.03 28.69
CA SER A 136 -36.04 3.30 28.68
C SER A 136 -35.42 4.23 27.63
N PRO A 137 -35.95 4.28 26.39
CA PRO A 137 -35.31 4.95 25.26
C PRO A 137 -34.86 6.39 25.51
N GLY A 138 -35.65 7.18 26.24
CA GLY A 138 -35.32 8.58 26.55
C GLY A 138 -34.22 8.74 27.60
N VAL A 139 -34.23 7.90 28.62
CA VAL A 139 -33.23 7.91 29.70
C VAL A 139 -31.92 7.31 29.20
N ASP A 140 -32.00 6.20 28.46
CA ASP A 140 -30.85 5.51 27.89
C ASP A 140 -30.13 6.40 26.88
N ARG A 141 -30.86 7.13 26.02
CA ARG A 141 -30.25 8.06 25.07
C ARG A 141 -29.59 9.26 25.76
N ALA A 142 -30.22 9.82 26.80
CA ALA A 142 -29.64 10.92 27.56
C ALA A 142 -28.35 10.49 28.28
N ARG A 143 -28.31 9.26 28.80
CA ARG A 143 -27.13 8.69 29.43
C ARG A 143 -26.05 8.29 28.42
N ALA A 144 -26.42 7.70 27.28
CA ALA A 144 -25.51 7.36 26.19
C ALA A 144 -24.77 8.57 25.62
N ALA A 145 -25.36 9.77 25.72
CA ALA A 145 -24.71 11.00 25.31
C ALA A 145 -23.47 11.37 26.15
N ASN A 146 -23.31 10.78 27.34
CA ASN A 146 -22.18 11.00 28.23
C ASN A 146 -21.07 9.93 28.09
N LEU A 147 -21.15 9.08 27.07
CA LEU A 147 -20.13 8.05 26.81
C LEU A 147 -18.93 8.64 26.07
N ALA A 148 -17.74 8.10 26.34
CA ALA A 148 -16.52 8.52 25.65
C ALA A 148 -16.49 8.01 24.20
N ARG A 149 -16.87 6.75 23.99
CA ARG A 149 -16.88 6.12 22.66
C ARG A 149 -17.79 4.91 22.64
N THR A 150 -18.46 4.65 21.52
CA THR A 150 -19.18 3.40 21.28
C THR A 150 -18.65 2.72 20.02
N TYR A 151 -18.29 1.43 20.11
CA TYR A 151 -17.93 0.59 18.98
C TYR A 151 -18.94 -0.53 18.81
N ILE A 152 -19.36 -0.77 17.56
CA ILE A 152 -20.31 -1.83 17.23
C ILE A 152 -19.69 -2.68 16.11
N LEU A 153 -19.29 -3.90 16.46
CA LEU A 153 -18.79 -4.90 15.51
C LEU A 153 -19.95 -5.79 15.10
N TYR A 154 -20.23 -5.88 13.79
CA TYR A 154 -21.36 -6.66 13.29
C TYR A 154 -21.16 -7.08 11.85
N ASP A 155 -21.78 -8.18 11.42
CA ASP A 155 -21.83 -8.54 10.00
C ASP A 155 -23.05 -7.86 9.32
N PRO A 156 -22.84 -6.94 8.35
CA PRO A 156 -23.94 -6.25 7.68
C PRO A 156 -24.84 -7.15 6.84
N PHE A 157 -24.54 -8.45 6.70
CA PHE A 157 -25.47 -9.40 6.08
C PHE A 157 -26.66 -9.79 6.96
N HIS A 158 -26.62 -9.45 8.26
CA HIS A 158 -27.66 -9.81 9.24
C HIS A 158 -28.30 -8.58 9.94
N ASP A 159 -28.01 -7.36 9.48
CA ASP A 159 -28.49 -6.05 10.01
C ASP A 159 -29.03 -6.00 11.48
N PRO A 160 -28.20 -6.30 12.51
CA PRO A 160 -28.59 -6.26 13.92
C PRO A 160 -28.82 -4.86 14.50
N LEU A 161 -28.74 -3.80 13.68
CA LEU A 161 -28.56 -2.44 14.18
C LEU A 161 -29.86 -1.70 14.50
N LYS A 162 -31.02 -2.29 14.22
CA LYS A 162 -32.32 -1.61 14.33
C LYS A 162 -32.58 -1.08 15.76
N GLY A 163 -32.30 -1.89 16.77
CA GLY A 163 -32.45 -1.54 18.17
C GLY A 163 -31.40 -0.54 18.68
N LEU A 164 -30.13 -0.77 18.36
CA LEU A 164 -29.02 0.11 18.78
C LEU A 164 -29.12 1.54 18.24
N ARG A 165 -29.62 1.71 17.01
CA ARG A 165 -29.83 3.05 16.43
C ARG A 165 -30.88 3.89 17.17
N GLN A 166 -31.70 3.29 18.03
CA GLN A 166 -32.65 4.01 18.88
C GLN A 166 -31.98 4.56 20.15
N VAL A 167 -30.84 3.98 20.55
CA VAL A 167 -30.12 4.31 21.78
C VAL A 167 -28.91 5.20 21.50
N TYR A 168 -28.14 4.86 20.47
CA TYR A 168 -26.90 5.53 20.09
C TYR A 168 -27.09 6.35 18.82
N ASP A 169 -26.65 7.61 18.84
CA ASP A 169 -26.62 8.45 17.65
C ASP A 169 -25.54 7.97 16.65
N GLU A 170 -25.77 8.17 15.35
CA GLU A 170 -24.82 7.82 14.29
C GLU A 170 -23.48 8.55 14.45
N ASN A 171 -23.49 9.72 15.11
CA ASN A 171 -22.29 10.49 15.42
C ASN A 171 -21.54 10.00 16.67
N GLN A 172 -22.16 9.18 17.52
CA GLN A 172 -21.59 8.69 18.78
C GLN A 172 -21.07 7.26 18.67
N ALA A 173 -21.57 6.48 17.71
CA ALA A 173 -21.19 5.09 17.49
C ALA A 173 -20.31 4.91 16.24
N THR A 174 -19.22 4.17 16.41
CA THR A 174 -18.35 3.71 15.33
C THR A 174 -18.73 2.30 14.91
N TYR A 175 -19.36 2.19 13.74
CA TYR A 175 -19.83 0.93 13.16
C TYR A 175 -18.71 0.22 12.38
N LEU A 176 -18.26 -0.92 12.90
CA LEU A 176 -17.17 -1.72 12.37
C LEU A 176 -17.71 -3.00 11.71
N LYS A 177 -17.68 -3.04 10.39
CA LYS A 177 -18.36 -4.08 9.59
C LYS A 177 -17.50 -5.33 9.44
N CYS A 178 -17.90 -6.42 10.08
CA CYS A 178 -17.29 -7.75 10.03
C CYS A 178 -17.79 -8.57 8.82
N PHE A 179 -17.65 -8.04 7.60
CA PHE A 179 -18.22 -8.67 6.40
C PHE A 179 -17.85 -10.14 6.24
N GLY A 180 -18.87 -11.01 6.16
CA GLY A 180 -18.72 -12.43 5.86
C GLY A 180 -18.31 -13.28 7.07
N PHE A 181 -18.43 -12.76 8.29
CA PHE A 181 -18.26 -13.55 9.51
C PHE A 181 -19.49 -14.40 9.81
N GLY A 182 -20.66 -14.06 9.25
CA GLY A 182 -21.93 -14.77 9.44
C GLY A 182 -22.70 -14.24 10.64
N ALA A 183 -23.63 -15.05 11.16
CA ALA A 183 -24.53 -14.71 12.27
C ALA A 183 -23.87 -14.67 13.66
N SER A 184 -22.56 -14.92 13.75
CA SER A 184 -21.76 -14.70 14.96
C SER A 184 -20.37 -14.21 14.56
N CYS A 185 -20.07 -12.95 14.85
CA CYS A 185 -18.75 -12.38 14.59
C CYS A 185 -17.67 -12.94 15.54
N THR A 186 -18.08 -13.35 16.75
CA THR A 186 -17.18 -13.68 17.87
C THR A 186 -16.20 -14.83 17.56
N PRO A 187 -16.63 -16.00 17.05
CA PRO A 187 -15.72 -17.09 16.70
C PRO A 187 -14.71 -16.70 15.61
N GLY A 188 -15.14 -15.88 14.64
CA GLY A 188 -14.26 -15.40 13.58
C GLY A 188 -13.21 -14.44 14.11
N LEU A 189 -13.60 -13.52 15.01
CA LEU A 189 -12.70 -12.52 15.59
C LEU A 189 -11.64 -13.18 16.49
N ARG A 190 -11.98 -14.25 17.20
CA ARG A 190 -11.01 -14.98 18.05
C ARG A 190 -9.96 -15.75 17.26
N ARG A 191 -10.32 -16.23 16.06
CA ARG A 191 -9.41 -17.03 15.26
C ARG A 191 -8.20 -16.18 14.84
N LYS A 192 -7.01 -16.79 14.90
CA LYS A 192 -5.74 -16.22 14.42
C LYS A 192 -5.38 -14.88 15.06
N LYS A 193 -5.75 -14.67 16.33
CA LYS A 193 -5.38 -13.47 17.12
C LYS A 193 -5.90 -12.16 16.50
N PHE A 194 -6.97 -12.20 15.70
CA PHE A 194 -7.52 -10.99 15.08
C PHE A 194 -8.08 -10.03 16.13
N LEU A 195 -8.89 -10.55 17.05
CA LEU A 195 -9.42 -9.79 18.20
C LEU A 195 -8.27 -9.21 19.02
N LYS A 196 -7.25 -10.02 19.36
CA LYS A 196 -6.05 -9.56 20.07
C LYS A 196 -5.35 -8.38 19.39
N ALA A 197 -5.28 -8.36 18.06
CA ALA A 197 -4.66 -7.25 17.34
C ALA A 197 -5.47 -5.94 17.50
N ILE A 198 -6.80 -6.00 17.42
CA ILE A 198 -7.66 -4.80 17.42
C ILE A 198 -8.13 -4.36 18.81
N LEU A 199 -8.21 -5.29 19.76
CA LEU A 199 -8.83 -5.07 21.07
C LEU A 199 -8.12 -3.98 21.89
N PRO A 200 -6.78 -3.83 21.92
CA PRO A 200 -6.12 -2.72 22.62
C PRO A 200 -6.59 -1.34 22.15
N GLY A 201 -6.75 -1.17 20.83
CA GLY A 201 -7.26 0.09 20.26
C GLY A 201 -8.74 0.31 20.54
N LEU A 202 -9.55 -0.76 20.54
CA LEU A 202 -10.97 -0.69 20.92
C LEU A 202 -11.14 -0.28 22.38
N LEU A 203 -10.39 -0.92 23.29
CA LEU A 203 -10.43 -0.61 24.72
C LEU A 203 -9.94 0.81 25.02
N ARG A 204 -9.05 1.38 24.20
CA ARG A 204 -8.59 2.77 24.35
C ARG A 204 -9.51 3.82 23.75
N GLY A 205 -10.53 3.45 22.98
CA GLY A 205 -11.28 4.47 22.23
C GLY A 205 -10.51 5.03 21.03
N GLU A 206 -9.39 4.41 20.66
CA GLU A 206 -8.40 4.94 19.72
C GLU A 206 -8.40 4.22 18.37
N LEU A 207 -9.13 3.11 18.21
CA LEU A 207 -9.10 2.35 16.95
C LEU A 207 -9.85 3.10 15.84
N PRO A 208 -9.16 3.56 14.78
CA PRO A 208 -9.84 4.19 13.67
C PRO A 208 -10.39 3.11 12.70
N PRO A 209 -11.48 3.41 11.95
CA PRO A 209 -12.12 2.43 11.09
C PRO A 209 -11.23 1.87 9.98
N ASP A 210 -10.36 2.69 9.39
CA ASP A 210 -9.41 2.32 8.34
C ASP A 210 -8.43 1.23 8.81
N LEU A 211 -7.84 1.39 10.00
CA LEU A 211 -6.94 0.40 10.60
C LEU A 211 -7.68 -0.91 10.94
N PHE A 212 -8.93 -0.80 11.41
CA PHE A 212 -9.78 -1.99 11.59
C PHE A 212 -9.97 -2.73 10.26
N TYR A 213 -10.34 -2.03 9.19
CA TYR A 213 -10.59 -2.65 7.89
C TYR A 213 -9.32 -3.17 7.21
N GLU A 214 -8.18 -2.52 7.39
CA GLU A 214 -6.88 -3.00 6.93
C GLU A 214 -6.60 -4.38 7.53
N ARG A 215 -6.68 -4.49 8.85
CA ARG A 215 -6.48 -5.75 9.57
C ARG A 215 -7.51 -6.78 9.11
N LEU A 216 -8.78 -6.37 8.99
CA LEU A 216 -9.89 -7.25 8.64
C LEU A 216 -9.71 -7.92 7.26
N ARG A 217 -8.92 -7.34 6.34
CA ARG A 217 -8.67 -7.92 5.00
C ARG A 217 -8.07 -9.32 5.04
N GLY A 218 -7.31 -9.67 6.09
CA GLY A 218 -6.76 -11.01 6.27
C GLY A 218 -7.83 -12.11 6.36
N ARG A 219 -9.08 -11.75 6.66
CA ARG A 219 -10.19 -12.72 6.78
C ARG A 219 -10.44 -13.54 5.51
N LYS A 220 -10.09 -12.99 4.34
CA LYS A 220 -10.37 -13.56 3.02
C LYS A 220 -9.73 -14.92 2.79
N ASP A 221 -8.79 -15.29 3.64
CA ASP A 221 -8.06 -16.55 3.57
C ASP A 221 -8.70 -17.65 4.44
N PHE A 222 -9.75 -17.32 5.22
CA PHE A 222 -10.37 -18.25 6.14
C PHE A 222 -11.63 -18.92 5.60
N PRO A 223 -11.80 -20.23 5.83
CA PRO A 223 -12.97 -20.95 5.34
C PRO A 223 -14.30 -20.47 5.92
N PHE A 224 -14.33 -19.83 7.10
CA PHE A 224 -15.56 -19.23 7.63
C PHE A 224 -16.01 -18.03 6.78
N TYR A 225 -15.08 -17.18 6.35
CA TYR A 225 -15.36 -16.08 5.44
C TYR A 225 -15.96 -16.58 4.13
N ARG A 226 -15.40 -17.68 3.59
CA ARG A 226 -15.98 -18.32 2.40
C ARG A 226 -17.44 -18.69 2.65
N LYS A 227 -17.73 -19.40 3.75
CA LYS A 227 -19.07 -19.86 4.09
C LYS A 227 -20.04 -18.69 4.28
N GLY A 228 -19.62 -17.63 4.97
CA GLY A 228 -20.46 -16.44 5.21
C GLY A 228 -20.87 -15.75 3.92
N ILE A 229 -19.91 -15.47 3.03
CA ILE A 229 -20.20 -14.85 1.71
C ILE A 229 -21.03 -15.77 0.82
N GLU A 230 -20.76 -17.07 0.85
CA GLU A 230 -21.53 -18.05 0.08
C GLU A 230 -23.00 -18.09 0.55
N ALA A 231 -23.24 -18.15 1.86
CA ALA A 231 -24.58 -18.10 2.44
C ALA A 231 -25.30 -16.80 2.08
N ALA A 232 -24.62 -15.66 2.17
CA ALA A 232 -25.19 -14.36 1.81
C ALA A 232 -25.55 -14.26 0.32
N LEU A 233 -24.73 -14.83 -0.57
CA LEU A 233 -25.02 -14.87 -2.01
C LEU A 233 -26.19 -15.80 -2.32
N VAL A 234 -26.28 -16.96 -1.66
CA VAL A 234 -27.40 -17.89 -1.81
C VAL A 234 -28.70 -17.29 -1.31
N ALA A 235 -28.69 -16.65 -0.14
CA ALA A 235 -29.87 -15.97 0.42
C ALA A 235 -30.41 -14.86 -0.51
N ARG A 236 -29.55 -14.27 -1.35
CA ARG A 236 -29.92 -13.26 -2.36
C ARG A 236 -30.29 -13.86 -3.73
N GLY A 237 -30.45 -15.18 -3.83
CA GLY A 237 -30.76 -15.87 -5.10
C GLY A 237 -29.59 -15.95 -6.09
N GLN A 238 -28.35 -15.66 -5.67
CA GLN A 238 -27.16 -15.62 -6.54
C GLN A 238 -26.33 -16.91 -6.49
N VAL A 239 -26.99 -18.06 -6.68
CA VAL A 239 -26.39 -19.41 -6.54
C VAL A 239 -25.17 -19.62 -7.45
N GLU A 240 -25.21 -19.09 -8.68
CA GLU A 240 -24.08 -19.18 -9.61
C GLU A 240 -22.86 -18.37 -9.13
N ARG A 241 -23.09 -17.16 -8.58
CA ARG A 241 -22.02 -16.33 -8.01
C ARG A 241 -21.42 -16.96 -6.76
N ALA A 242 -22.25 -17.58 -5.92
CA ALA A 242 -21.79 -18.35 -4.76
C ALA A 242 -20.84 -19.48 -5.20
N SER A 243 -21.20 -20.22 -6.26
CA SER A 243 -20.37 -21.28 -6.83
C SER A 243 -19.04 -20.76 -7.41
N ARG A 244 -19.07 -19.65 -8.15
CA ARG A 244 -17.86 -18.98 -8.68
C ARG A 244 -16.95 -18.49 -7.55
N PHE A 245 -17.52 -17.88 -6.52
CA PHE A 245 -16.80 -17.40 -5.36
C PHE A 245 -16.15 -18.54 -4.57
N ARG A 246 -16.86 -19.66 -4.36
CA ARG A 246 -16.32 -20.87 -3.74
C ARG A 246 -15.09 -21.38 -4.48
N ARG A 247 -15.15 -21.44 -5.82
CA ARG A 247 -14.04 -21.88 -6.68
C ARG A 247 -12.85 -20.90 -6.58
N ALA A 248 -13.10 -19.59 -6.64
CA ALA A 248 -12.06 -18.57 -6.49
C ALA A 248 -11.36 -18.65 -5.12
N PHE A 249 -12.12 -18.88 -4.05
CA PHE A 249 -11.58 -19.07 -2.71
C PHE A 249 -10.73 -20.35 -2.60
N GLN A 250 -11.22 -21.47 -3.16
CA GLN A 250 -10.47 -22.74 -3.17
C GLN A 250 -9.14 -22.60 -3.92
N ASN A 251 -9.17 -21.95 -5.09
CA ASN A 251 -7.96 -21.66 -5.85
C ASN A 251 -6.99 -20.83 -5.01
N ARG A 252 -7.44 -19.69 -4.46
CA ARG A 252 -6.64 -18.83 -3.56
C ARG A 252 -6.03 -19.60 -2.39
N ARG A 253 -6.80 -20.45 -1.71
CA ARG A 253 -6.29 -21.23 -0.57
C ARG A 253 -5.29 -22.29 -1.00
N SER A 254 -5.51 -22.94 -2.15
CA SER A 254 -4.54 -23.89 -2.71
C SER A 254 -3.21 -23.23 -3.07
N TYR A 255 -3.21 -21.93 -3.39
CA TYR A 255 -1.99 -21.14 -3.57
C TYR A 255 -1.27 -20.89 -2.23
N LEU A 256 -2.01 -20.61 -1.16
CA LEU A 256 -1.45 -20.30 0.16
C LEU A 256 -0.95 -21.53 0.95
N THR A 257 -1.50 -22.72 0.67
CA THR A 257 -1.13 -23.97 1.39
C THR A 257 -0.05 -24.79 0.69
N LYS A 258 0.40 -24.40 -0.50
CA LYS A 258 1.54 -25.06 -1.15
C LYS A 258 2.82 -24.59 -0.45
N PRO A 259 3.69 -25.51 0.02
CA PRO A 259 5.05 -25.12 0.41
C PRO A 259 5.69 -24.41 -0.77
N GLU A 260 6.42 -23.32 -0.51
CA GLU A 260 6.99 -22.42 -1.50
C GLU A 260 7.55 -23.18 -2.70
N LEU A 261 6.73 -23.28 -3.74
CA LEU A 261 7.22 -23.56 -5.07
C LEU A 261 7.86 -22.26 -5.52
N PRO A 262 9.07 -22.30 -6.13
CA PRO A 262 9.69 -21.11 -6.71
C PRO A 262 8.66 -20.33 -7.50
N PHE A 263 8.57 -19.03 -7.23
CA PHE A 263 7.54 -18.14 -7.78
C PHE A 263 7.40 -18.27 -9.30
N GLU A 264 8.50 -18.59 -10.00
CA GLU A 264 8.58 -18.93 -11.42
C GLU A 264 7.64 -20.07 -11.83
N LYS A 265 7.54 -21.16 -11.06
CA LYS A 265 6.60 -22.27 -11.33
C LYS A 265 5.14 -21.91 -11.02
N LEU A 266 4.91 -20.93 -10.14
CA LEU A 266 3.58 -20.41 -9.82
C LEU A 266 3.04 -19.48 -10.92
N VAL A 267 3.91 -18.64 -11.49
CA VAL A 267 3.58 -17.80 -12.65
C VAL A 267 3.33 -18.66 -13.88
N MET A 268 4.24 -19.60 -14.19
CA MET A 268 4.10 -20.53 -15.32
C MET A 268 2.83 -21.38 -15.26
N ARG A 269 2.41 -21.82 -14.06
CA ARG A 269 1.20 -22.63 -13.90
C ARG A 269 -0.09 -21.81 -13.87
N ALA A 270 -0.07 -20.59 -13.34
CA ALA A 270 -1.20 -19.66 -13.43
C ALA A 270 -1.44 -19.18 -14.87
N GLU A 271 -0.40 -19.11 -15.69
CA GLU A 271 -0.48 -18.87 -17.13
C GLU A 271 -0.92 -20.11 -17.91
N ALA A 272 -0.49 -21.31 -17.52
CA ALA A 272 -0.89 -22.58 -18.14
C ALA A 272 -2.32 -23.06 -17.80
N GLU A 273 -2.84 -22.74 -16.60
CA GLU A 273 -4.20 -23.14 -16.16
C GLU A 273 -5.28 -22.08 -16.44
N ARG A 274 -4.91 -20.91 -16.96
CA ARG A 274 -5.87 -20.03 -17.65
C ARG A 274 -6.30 -20.75 -18.93
N PRO A 275 -7.59 -20.75 -19.31
CA PRO A 275 -7.97 -21.28 -20.61
C PRO A 275 -7.15 -20.53 -21.67
N GLN A 276 -6.18 -21.22 -22.26
CA GLN A 276 -5.55 -20.86 -23.52
C GLN A 276 -6.62 -21.00 -24.61
N LYS A 277 -7.61 -20.12 -24.59
CA LYS A 277 -8.41 -19.79 -25.77
C LYS A 277 -7.80 -18.54 -26.40
N VAL A 278 -6.51 -18.65 -26.73
CA VAL A 278 -5.83 -17.75 -27.65
C VAL A 278 -5.80 -18.51 -28.97
N GLY A 279 -6.91 -18.41 -29.69
CA GLY A 279 -7.17 -19.18 -30.90
C GLY A 279 -8.69 -19.29 -31.07
N ALA A 280 -9.24 -18.47 -31.96
CA ALA A 280 -10.67 -18.32 -32.25
C ALA A 280 -11.50 -17.50 -31.24
N TRP A 281 -11.17 -16.21 -31.08
CA TRP A 281 -12.22 -15.17 -31.01
C TRP A 281 -12.41 -14.61 -32.43
N ILE A 282 -12.87 -15.46 -33.34
CA ILE A 282 -13.41 -15.02 -34.63
C ILE A 282 -14.91 -15.22 -34.55
N ARG A 283 -15.62 -14.09 -34.65
CA ARG A 283 -17.06 -13.90 -34.86
C ARG A 283 -17.97 -14.08 -33.64
N SER A 284 -18.51 -12.96 -33.20
CA SER A 284 -19.92 -12.69 -33.47
C SER A 284 -20.09 -11.22 -33.85
N LYS A 285 -20.41 -10.94 -35.12
CA LYS A 285 -20.98 -9.64 -35.51
C LYS A 285 -22.12 -9.31 -34.52
N PRO A 286 -22.35 -8.04 -34.15
CA PRO A 286 -23.56 -7.67 -33.42
C PRO A 286 -24.77 -8.28 -34.13
N SER A 287 -25.53 -9.11 -33.42
CA SER A 287 -26.59 -9.95 -33.98
C SER A 287 -27.73 -9.16 -34.62
N ASN A 288 -27.79 -7.84 -34.40
CA ASN A 288 -28.52 -6.89 -35.21
C ASN A 288 -27.97 -5.47 -34.94
N PRO A 289 -27.41 -4.75 -35.93
CA PRO A 289 -26.93 -3.37 -35.78
C PRO A 289 -28.00 -2.44 -35.18
N GLU A 290 -29.27 -2.68 -35.48
CA GLU A 290 -30.39 -1.86 -35.01
C GLU A 290 -30.68 -1.98 -33.50
N THR A 291 -30.11 -2.99 -32.83
CA THR A 291 -30.32 -3.25 -31.39
C THR A 291 -29.03 -3.26 -30.57
N ALA A 292 -27.89 -2.98 -31.22
CA ALA A 292 -26.60 -3.00 -30.56
C ALA A 292 -26.48 -1.80 -29.61
N TRP A 293 -26.21 -2.08 -28.33
CA TRP A 293 -26.07 -1.07 -27.28
C TRP A 293 -24.73 -1.27 -26.56
N PRO A 294 -24.05 -0.20 -26.12
CA PRO A 294 -22.82 -0.30 -25.34
C PRO A 294 -22.99 -1.15 -24.08
N SER A 295 -22.03 -2.03 -23.78
CA SER A 295 -22.11 -2.99 -22.66
C SER A 295 -21.84 -2.38 -21.27
N GLY A 296 -21.71 -1.06 -21.19
CA GLY A 296 -21.23 -0.32 -20.02
C GLY A 296 -22.30 0.46 -19.26
N GLY A 297 -22.08 0.70 -17.95
CA GLY A 297 -22.86 1.68 -17.19
C GLY A 297 -22.51 3.12 -17.59
N GLY A 298 -23.48 4.04 -17.46
CA GLY A 298 -23.41 5.45 -17.86
C GLY A 298 -24.53 5.81 -18.84
N ASN A 299 -24.81 7.10 -19.00
CA ASN A 299 -25.73 7.58 -20.04
C ASN A 299 -25.01 7.59 -21.38
N VAL A 300 -25.70 7.18 -22.44
CA VAL A 300 -25.22 7.28 -23.82
C VAL A 300 -25.91 8.47 -24.45
N TRP A 301 -25.13 9.49 -24.78
CA TRP A 301 -25.62 10.77 -25.32
C TRP A 301 -25.70 10.76 -26.84
N MET A 302 -24.79 10.02 -27.47
CA MET A 302 -24.77 9.77 -28.92
C MET A 302 -24.27 8.36 -29.16
N LEU A 303 -24.83 7.67 -30.15
CA LEU A 303 -24.45 6.32 -30.57
C LEU A 303 -24.37 6.26 -32.10
N ASP A 304 -23.21 5.86 -32.61
CA ASP A 304 -22.91 5.56 -34.01
C ASP A 304 -22.59 4.06 -34.09
N VAL A 305 -23.51 3.29 -34.67
CA VAL A 305 -23.35 1.84 -34.84
C VAL A 305 -22.71 1.57 -36.20
N ARG A 306 -21.53 0.97 -36.18
CA ARG A 306 -20.79 0.57 -37.38
C ARG A 306 -20.76 -0.95 -37.54
N PRO A 307 -20.44 -1.47 -38.74
CA PRO A 307 -20.40 -2.91 -38.97
C PRO A 307 -19.45 -3.69 -38.06
N ASP A 308 -18.41 -3.02 -37.54
CA ASP A 308 -17.29 -3.59 -36.80
C ASP A 308 -17.09 -2.97 -35.41
N CYS A 309 -17.79 -1.88 -35.07
CA CYS A 309 -17.64 -1.21 -33.78
C CYS A 309 -18.87 -0.38 -33.37
N LEU A 310 -18.96 -0.06 -32.08
CA LEU A 310 -19.85 0.96 -31.55
C LEU A 310 -19.04 2.19 -31.18
N ARG A 311 -19.40 3.36 -31.70
CA ARG A 311 -18.83 4.65 -31.29
C ARG A 311 -19.88 5.43 -30.53
N TYR A 312 -19.54 5.95 -29.35
CA TYR A 312 -20.55 6.63 -28.54
C TYR A 312 -19.96 7.68 -27.62
N LEU A 313 -20.76 8.70 -27.29
CA LEU A 313 -20.45 9.64 -26.20
C LEU A 313 -21.12 9.16 -24.92
N SER A 314 -20.36 9.10 -23.82
CA SER A 314 -20.90 8.70 -22.52
C SER A 314 -20.24 9.43 -21.36
N ASP A 315 -20.99 9.63 -20.29
CA ASP A 315 -20.54 10.18 -19.00
C ASP A 315 -19.95 9.12 -18.06
N ARG A 316 -19.76 7.88 -18.54
CA ARG A 316 -19.30 6.75 -17.73
C ARG A 316 -17.91 6.90 -17.13
N TRP A 317 -17.11 7.82 -17.62
CA TRP A 317 -15.80 8.13 -17.06
C TRP A 317 -15.91 9.34 -16.14
N GLU A 318 -16.03 9.09 -14.84
CA GLU A 318 -16.03 10.13 -13.81
C GLU A 318 -17.03 11.27 -14.07
N ARG A 319 -18.20 10.93 -14.65
CA ARG A 319 -19.26 11.89 -15.03
C ARG A 319 -18.83 12.93 -16.08
N THR A 320 -17.68 12.72 -16.72
CA THR A 320 -17.21 13.53 -17.84
C THR A 320 -17.64 12.87 -19.14
N THR A 321 -18.33 13.61 -20.00
CA THR A 321 -18.75 13.11 -21.31
C THR A 321 -17.55 13.06 -22.26
N ILE A 322 -17.12 11.84 -22.60
CA ILE A 322 -16.06 11.60 -23.60
C ILE A 322 -16.52 10.58 -24.64
N GLY A 323 -15.78 10.50 -25.74
CA GLY A 323 -15.98 9.48 -26.77
C GLY A 323 -15.41 8.13 -26.38
N PHE A 324 -16.15 7.08 -26.71
CA PHE A 324 -15.76 5.69 -26.57
C PHE A 324 -15.91 4.95 -27.89
N GLU A 325 -15.10 3.92 -28.04
CA GLU A 325 -15.24 2.94 -29.10
C GLU A 325 -15.24 1.54 -28.45
N GLU A 326 -16.21 0.72 -28.83
CA GLU A 326 -16.34 -0.66 -28.37
C GLU A 326 -16.24 -1.62 -29.57
N ARG A 327 -15.27 -2.54 -29.50
CA ARG A 327 -15.04 -3.61 -30.47
C ARG A 327 -14.94 -4.93 -29.72
N ASP A 328 -15.71 -5.94 -30.15
CA ASP A 328 -15.67 -7.29 -29.58
C ASP A 328 -15.74 -7.35 -28.03
N GLY A 329 -16.54 -6.47 -27.42
CA GLY A 329 -16.73 -6.38 -25.96
C GLY A 329 -15.58 -5.71 -25.19
N VAL A 330 -14.58 -5.18 -25.88
CA VAL A 330 -13.54 -4.31 -25.31
C VAL A 330 -13.93 -2.87 -25.60
N THR A 331 -13.87 -2.00 -24.58
CA THR A 331 -14.13 -0.56 -24.72
C THR A 331 -12.84 0.22 -24.51
N LEU A 332 -12.53 1.14 -25.43
CA LEU A 332 -11.49 2.15 -25.27
C LEU A 332 -12.09 3.56 -25.38
N ALA A 333 -11.38 4.54 -24.84
CA ALA A 333 -11.66 5.93 -25.15
C ALA A 333 -11.32 6.22 -26.62
N GLN A 334 -12.06 7.13 -27.26
CA GLN A 334 -11.71 7.65 -28.57
C GLN A 334 -10.50 8.59 -28.43
N THR A 335 -9.38 8.16 -28.99
CA THR A 335 -8.07 8.83 -28.92
C THR A 335 -7.46 8.88 -30.32
N PRO A 336 -6.38 9.68 -30.54
CA PRO A 336 -5.65 9.70 -31.80
C PRO A 336 -5.25 8.30 -32.31
N PRO A 337 -4.99 8.14 -33.62
CA PRO A 337 -4.56 6.86 -34.21
C PRO A 337 -3.19 6.40 -33.69
N THR A 338 -2.41 7.26 -33.06
CA THR A 338 -1.18 6.88 -32.37
C THR A 338 -1.49 6.39 -30.96
N ALA A 339 -0.97 5.22 -30.60
CA ALA A 339 -0.90 4.74 -29.23
C ALA A 339 0.53 4.85 -28.70
N LEU A 340 0.71 5.22 -27.44
CA LEU A 340 2.02 5.38 -26.81
C LEU A 340 2.37 4.15 -25.98
N GLY A 341 3.56 3.59 -26.18
CA GLY A 341 4.07 2.45 -25.44
C GLY A 341 4.94 2.89 -24.27
N PHE A 342 4.57 2.47 -23.06
CA PHE A 342 5.36 2.61 -21.84
C PHE A 342 5.92 1.23 -21.54
N VAL A 343 7.23 1.05 -21.74
CA VAL A 343 7.87 -0.26 -21.64
C VAL A 343 8.85 -0.28 -20.48
N GLY A 344 8.84 -1.33 -19.67
CA GLY A 344 9.82 -1.53 -18.61
C GLY A 344 10.41 -2.94 -18.62
N PHE A 345 11.72 -3.03 -18.42
CA PHE A 345 12.48 -4.27 -18.28
C PHE A 345 13.37 -4.27 -17.02
N GLY A 346 13.22 -5.27 -16.14
CA GLY A 346 14.12 -5.47 -15.00
C GLY A 346 13.51 -5.37 -13.60
N GLY A 347 14.35 -5.05 -12.60
CA GLY A 347 14.16 -5.41 -11.19
C GLY A 347 13.20 -4.55 -10.37
N ASP A 348 13.20 -3.23 -10.50
CA ASP A 348 12.42 -2.30 -9.65
C ASP A 348 10.95 -2.13 -10.12
N LEU A 349 10.60 -2.76 -11.24
CA LEU A 349 9.32 -2.57 -11.89
C LEU A 349 8.15 -3.26 -11.19
N HIS A 350 8.40 -4.27 -10.35
CA HIS A 350 7.38 -5.14 -9.78
C HIS A 350 6.65 -4.60 -8.54
N VAL A 351 7.07 -3.44 -8.01
CA VAL A 351 6.47 -2.87 -6.78
C VAL A 351 5.04 -2.38 -7.05
N PRO A 352 3.99 -2.77 -6.33
CA PRO A 352 2.66 -2.22 -6.60
C PRO A 352 2.56 -0.72 -6.24
N ARG A 353 2.00 0.10 -7.13
CA ARG A 353 1.73 1.53 -6.92
C ARG A 353 0.28 1.77 -6.54
N THR A 354 0.04 2.70 -5.62
CA THR A 354 -1.30 3.16 -5.24
C THR A 354 -1.62 4.42 -6.04
N LEU A 355 -2.43 4.27 -7.09
CA LEU A 355 -2.80 5.38 -7.99
C LEU A 355 -4.17 5.92 -7.61
N ALA A 356 -4.29 7.26 -7.47
CA ALA A 356 -5.57 7.92 -7.18
C ALA A 356 -6.57 7.74 -8.33
N ARG A 357 -6.11 7.86 -9.57
CA ARG A 357 -6.86 7.60 -10.80
C ARG A 357 -6.09 6.59 -11.65
N ARG A 358 -6.79 5.81 -12.47
CA ARG A 358 -6.17 4.75 -13.30
C ARG A 358 -6.35 4.92 -14.80
N PHE A 359 -7.11 5.93 -15.23
CA PHE A 359 -7.37 6.21 -16.64
C PHE A 359 -7.71 4.94 -17.45
N ARG A 360 -8.53 4.03 -16.91
CA ARG A 360 -8.69 2.63 -17.40
C ARG A 360 -9.12 2.46 -18.87
N TRP A 361 -9.58 3.53 -19.51
CA TRP A 361 -10.00 3.57 -20.91
C TRP A 361 -8.92 4.12 -21.86
N HIS A 362 -7.87 4.71 -21.29
CA HIS A 362 -6.71 5.29 -21.97
C HIS A 362 -5.47 4.44 -21.68
N VAL A 363 -5.25 4.03 -20.43
CA VAL A 363 -4.11 3.23 -20.00
C VAL A 363 -4.50 1.75 -19.96
N VAL A 364 -3.86 0.96 -20.82
CA VAL A 364 -4.20 -0.44 -21.05
C VAL A 364 -2.95 -1.32 -21.18
N ASN A 365 -3.13 -2.64 -21.18
CA ASN A 365 -2.07 -3.62 -21.44
C ASN A 365 -2.09 -4.07 -22.92
N GLU A 366 -1.28 -5.08 -23.28
CA GLU A 366 -1.25 -5.65 -24.62
C GLU A 366 -2.59 -6.24 -25.10
N LYS A 367 -3.54 -6.48 -24.17
CA LYS A 367 -4.90 -6.99 -24.45
C LYS A 367 -5.97 -5.90 -24.40
N LEU A 368 -5.58 -4.64 -24.24
CA LEU A 368 -6.45 -3.47 -24.23
C LEU A 368 -7.50 -3.44 -23.10
N ASP A 369 -7.31 -4.21 -22.01
CA ASP A 369 -8.36 -4.40 -20.99
C ASP A 369 -8.28 -3.46 -19.76
N GLY A 370 -7.22 -2.66 -19.64
CA GLY A 370 -7.03 -1.71 -18.53
C GLY A 370 -6.87 -2.34 -17.13
N THR A 371 -6.72 -3.67 -17.03
CA THR A 371 -6.75 -4.42 -15.76
C THR A 371 -5.37 -4.83 -15.23
N GLY A 372 -4.29 -4.35 -15.85
CA GLY A 372 -2.92 -4.66 -15.47
C GLY A 372 -2.59 -4.32 -14.01
N ALA A 373 -1.58 -4.98 -13.44
CA ALA A 373 -1.03 -4.55 -12.16
C ALA A 373 -0.46 -3.13 -12.28
N SER A 374 -0.63 -2.31 -11.23
CA SER A 374 -0.09 -0.94 -11.18
C SER A 374 1.42 -0.97 -10.94
N PHE A 375 2.16 -1.45 -11.92
CA PHE A 375 3.63 -1.46 -11.96
C PHE A 375 4.15 -0.21 -12.66
N GLY A 376 5.48 -0.06 -12.73
CA GLY A 376 6.14 1.19 -13.16
C GLY A 376 5.58 1.76 -14.46
N PRO A 377 5.59 1.00 -15.57
CA PRO A 377 5.01 1.45 -16.84
C PRO A 377 3.53 1.86 -16.78
N LEU A 378 2.70 1.20 -15.96
CA LEU A 378 1.29 1.59 -15.81
C LEU A 378 1.16 2.88 -15.00
N SER A 379 1.98 3.02 -13.96
CA SER A 379 2.08 4.22 -13.14
C SER A 379 2.53 5.42 -13.98
N GLU A 380 3.62 5.29 -14.74
CA GLU A 380 4.13 6.31 -15.66
C GLU A 380 3.10 6.69 -16.72
N ALA A 381 2.43 5.72 -17.35
CA ALA A 381 1.35 5.97 -18.31
C ALA A 381 0.17 6.72 -17.68
N THR A 382 -0.14 6.42 -16.42
CA THR A 382 -1.20 7.10 -15.66
C THR A 382 -0.81 8.54 -15.36
N LEU A 383 0.41 8.77 -14.86
CA LEU A 383 0.95 10.10 -14.54
C LEU A 383 1.03 10.99 -15.78
N SER A 384 1.45 10.42 -16.92
CA SER A 384 1.45 11.11 -18.21
C SER A 384 0.02 11.48 -18.66
N SER A 385 -0.95 10.58 -18.47
CA SER A 385 -2.37 10.84 -18.78
C SER A 385 -2.97 11.91 -17.88
N GLU A 386 -2.65 11.88 -16.59
CA GLU A 386 -3.11 12.84 -15.59
C GLU A 386 -2.61 14.24 -15.92
N ARG A 387 -1.32 14.38 -16.21
CA ARG A 387 -0.72 15.64 -16.65
C ARG A 387 -1.39 16.22 -17.89
N ARG A 388 -1.60 15.40 -18.93
CA ARG A 388 -2.29 15.84 -20.15
C ARG A 388 -3.74 16.25 -19.89
N HIS A 389 -4.43 15.51 -19.03
CA HIS A 389 -5.79 15.82 -18.65
C HIS A 389 -5.88 17.16 -17.92
N GLU A 390 -4.95 17.44 -17.00
CA GLU A 390 -4.85 18.73 -16.29
C GLU A 390 -4.49 19.89 -17.21
N SER A 391 -3.62 19.68 -18.21
CA SER A 391 -3.26 20.71 -19.18
C SER A 391 -4.28 20.90 -20.30
N GLY A 392 -5.37 20.12 -20.32
CA GLY A 392 -6.37 20.15 -21.39
C GLY A 392 -5.85 19.61 -22.72
N GLU A 393 -4.77 18.84 -22.70
CA GLU A 393 -4.21 18.18 -23.86
C GLU A 393 -5.00 16.92 -24.25
N THR A 394 -4.86 16.52 -25.51
CA THR A 394 -5.41 15.28 -26.03
C THR A 394 -4.82 14.07 -25.31
N LEU A 395 -5.70 13.19 -24.81
CA LEU A 395 -5.31 11.91 -24.23
C LEU A 395 -5.06 10.86 -25.31
N PHE A 396 -4.09 9.98 -25.04
CA PHE A 396 -3.69 8.89 -25.94
C PHE A 396 -4.15 7.55 -25.39
N THR A 397 -4.21 6.54 -26.27
CA THR A 397 -4.17 5.16 -25.80
C THR A 397 -2.74 4.84 -25.40
N ASN A 398 -2.51 4.62 -24.11
CA ASN A 398 -1.22 4.29 -23.53
C ASN A 398 -1.16 2.79 -23.23
N VAL A 399 -0.25 2.08 -23.88
CA VAL A 399 -0.01 0.65 -23.66
C VAL A 399 1.14 0.49 -22.67
N ALA A 400 0.82 0.07 -21.46
CA ALA A 400 1.78 -0.17 -20.38
C ALA A 400 2.21 -1.65 -20.36
N LEU A 401 3.50 -1.89 -20.63
CA LEU A 401 4.10 -3.22 -20.73
C LEU A 401 5.27 -3.32 -19.76
N SER A 402 5.16 -4.19 -18.76
CA SER A 402 6.21 -4.40 -17.76
C SER A 402 6.67 -5.84 -17.80
N GLN A 403 7.97 -6.07 -17.99
CA GLN A 403 8.60 -7.37 -17.80
C GLN A 403 9.47 -7.31 -16.54
N PRO A 404 8.86 -7.46 -15.35
CA PRO A 404 9.61 -7.45 -14.10
C PRO A 404 10.46 -8.70 -13.96
N GLN A 405 11.70 -8.54 -13.52
CA GLN A 405 12.59 -9.63 -13.13
C GLN A 405 13.34 -9.20 -11.85
N PRO A 406 12.78 -9.44 -10.65
CA PRO A 406 13.45 -9.13 -9.39
C PRO A 406 14.81 -9.83 -9.31
N GLY A 407 15.86 -9.11 -8.92
CA GLY A 407 17.21 -9.68 -8.86
C GLY A 407 17.81 -10.03 -10.23
N ILE A 408 17.39 -9.34 -11.30
CA ILE A 408 17.90 -9.57 -12.65
C ILE A 408 19.44 -9.53 -12.70
N THR A 409 20.03 -10.56 -13.29
CA THR A 409 21.48 -10.68 -13.55
C THR A 409 21.83 -10.32 -15.00
N ALA A 410 23.12 -10.26 -15.33
CA ALA A 410 23.55 -10.04 -16.72
C ALA A 410 23.04 -11.15 -17.67
N ALA A 411 22.95 -12.40 -17.19
CA ALA A 411 22.47 -13.53 -17.99
C ALA A 411 20.96 -13.43 -18.27
N ASP A 412 20.17 -12.95 -17.31
CA ASP A 412 18.72 -12.77 -17.46
C ASP A 412 18.36 -11.62 -18.41
N ALA A 413 19.24 -10.63 -18.51
CA ALA A 413 19.10 -9.45 -19.35
C ALA A 413 19.66 -9.65 -20.77
N ASP A 414 20.29 -10.79 -21.06
CA ASP A 414 20.81 -11.11 -22.39
C ASP A 414 19.70 -11.12 -23.46
N PRO A 415 19.95 -10.63 -24.69
CA PRO A 415 18.95 -10.64 -25.77
C PRO A 415 18.34 -12.01 -26.11
N HIS A 416 19.03 -13.10 -25.80
CA HIS A 416 18.56 -14.46 -26.01
C HIS A 416 17.80 -15.03 -24.80
N ALA A 417 17.88 -14.36 -23.64
CA ALA A 417 17.22 -14.80 -22.41
C ALA A 417 15.70 -14.74 -22.52
N GLU A 418 15.04 -15.57 -21.74
CA GLU A 418 13.57 -15.67 -21.74
C GLU A 418 12.88 -14.34 -21.39
N PRO A 419 13.27 -13.59 -20.33
CA PRO A 419 12.62 -12.32 -20.00
C PRO A 419 12.66 -11.32 -21.16
N TYR A 420 13.80 -11.19 -21.82
CA TYR A 420 13.96 -10.30 -22.97
C TYR A 420 13.02 -10.69 -24.12
N ARG A 421 12.98 -11.97 -24.49
CA ARG A 421 12.10 -12.46 -25.58
C ARG A 421 10.61 -12.30 -25.23
N LEU A 422 10.22 -12.58 -23.98
CA LEU A 422 8.84 -12.41 -23.53
C LEU A 422 8.38 -10.96 -23.63
N LEU A 423 9.25 -10.00 -23.31
CA LEU A 423 8.94 -8.59 -23.48
C LEU A 423 8.64 -8.25 -24.95
N LEU A 424 9.51 -8.68 -25.87
CA LEU A 424 9.32 -8.44 -27.30
C LEU A 424 8.03 -9.08 -27.84
N GLU A 425 7.71 -10.30 -27.40
CA GLU A 425 6.46 -10.97 -27.79
C GLU A 425 5.22 -10.19 -27.31
N ARG A 426 5.25 -9.63 -26.09
CA ARG A 426 4.15 -8.80 -25.60
C ARG A 426 3.99 -7.50 -26.40
N VAL A 427 5.08 -6.90 -26.85
CA VAL A 427 5.03 -5.73 -27.74
C VAL A 427 4.45 -6.11 -29.10
N LYS A 428 4.83 -7.26 -29.69
CA LYS A 428 4.23 -7.77 -30.93
C LYS A 428 2.72 -8.01 -30.78
N VAL A 429 2.30 -8.61 -29.67
CA VAL A 429 0.87 -8.81 -29.35
C VAL A 429 0.15 -7.46 -29.25
N ALA A 430 0.75 -6.46 -28.60
CA ALA A 430 0.18 -5.12 -28.53
C ALA A 430 0.02 -4.48 -29.93
N CYS A 431 1.05 -4.55 -30.79
CA CYS A 431 0.98 -4.08 -32.17
C CYS A 431 -0.14 -4.77 -32.96
N ALA A 432 -0.23 -6.10 -32.86
CA ALA A 432 -1.25 -6.88 -33.56
C ALA A 432 -2.67 -6.53 -33.07
N THR A 433 -2.83 -6.35 -31.77
CA THR A 433 -4.13 -6.02 -31.17
C THR A 433 -4.55 -4.60 -31.55
N LEU A 434 -3.65 -3.61 -31.48
CA LEU A 434 -3.92 -2.23 -31.86
C LEU A 434 -4.23 -2.05 -33.36
N LYS A 435 -3.67 -2.91 -34.23
CA LYS A 435 -4.04 -2.91 -35.66
C LYS A 435 -5.54 -3.14 -35.87
N GLY A 436 -6.17 -3.98 -35.05
CA GLY A 436 -7.62 -4.20 -35.06
C GLY A 436 -8.43 -2.99 -34.60
N TRP A 437 -7.77 -1.99 -34.03
CA TRP A 437 -8.32 -0.72 -33.58
C TRP A 437 -7.87 0.46 -34.44
N GLU A 438 -7.25 0.19 -35.59
CA GLU A 438 -6.70 1.21 -36.50
C GLU A 438 -5.68 2.14 -35.81
N LYS A 439 -4.95 1.60 -34.82
CA LYS A 439 -3.92 2.33 -34.08
C LYS A 439 -2.52 1.80 -34.36
N ALA A 440 -1.56 2.73 -34.46
CA ALA A 440 -0.14 2.43 -34.55
C ALA A 440 0.52 2.62 -33.18
N LEU A 441 1.25 1.61 -32.71
CA LEU A 441 2.01 1.70 -31.46
C LEU A 441 3.34 2.41 -31.69
N VAL A 442 3.63 3.42 -30.88
CA VAL A 442 4.94 4.08 -30.79
C VAL A 442 5.41 3.96 -29.35
N ILE A 443 6.52 3.25 -29.11
CA ILE A 443 7.18 3.20 -27.81
C ILE A 443 7.73 4.59 -27.50
N ASP A 444 7.16 5.20 -26.47
CA ASP A 444 7.51 6.52 -25.96
C ASP A 444 8.81 6.46 -25.15
N ARG A 445 8.89 5.44 -24.28
CA ARG A 445 10.00 5.25 -23.35
C ARG A 445 10.24 3.78 -23.00
N LEU A 446 11.48 3.50 -22.64
CA LEU A 446 11.96 2.22 -22.15
C LEU A 446 12.64 2.43 -20.80
N ARG A 447 12.02 1.95 -19.72
CA ARG A 447 12.63 1.94 -18.39
C ARG A 447 13.48 0.69 -18.16
N LEU A 448 14.70 0.89 -17.67
CA LEU A 448 15.66 -0.17 -17.38
C LEU A 448 16.05 -0.18 -15.91
N GLY A 449 16.04 -1.38 -15.31
CA GLY A 449 16.62 -1.64 -14.00
C GLY A 449 17.34 -2.98 -14.01
N LEU A 450 18.59 -2.99 -14.44
CA LEU A 450 19.39 -4.20 -14.69
C LEU A 450 20.33 -4.50 -13.51
N LEU A 451 20.93 -5.70 -13.52
CA LEU A 451 22.05 -6.09 -12.66
C LEU A 451 21.81 -6.02 -11.14
N ARG A 452 20.57 -5.89 -10.69
CA ARG A 452 20.21 -5.84 -9.26
C ARG A 452 20.54 -7.13 -8.51
N GLY A 453 20.68 -8.25 -9.20
CA GLY A 453 21.09 -9.53 -8.61
C GLY A 453 22.58 -9.81 -8.68
N ASP A 454 23.37 -9.00 -9.40
CA ASP A 454 24.80 -9.25 -9.60
C ASP A 454 25.63 -8.28 -8.76
N MET A 455 25.96 -8.72 -7.55
CA MET A 455 26.75 -7.95 -6.58
C MET A 455 28.24 -7.88 -6.93
N THR A 456 28.69 -8.74 -7.86
CA THR A 456 30.10 -8.98 -8.12
C THR A 456 30.58 -8.37 -9.44
N ILE A 457 29.65 -7.92 -10.28
CA ILE A 457 29.98 -7.29 -11.56
C ILE A 457 30.80 -6.03 -11.34
N SER A 458 31.84 -5.84 -12.15
CA SER A 458 32.64 -4.63 -12.15
C SER A 458 31.84 -3.43 -12.70
N GLU A 459 32.18 -2.21 -12.31
CA GLU A 459 31.57 -0.98 -12.84
C GLU A 459 31.64 -0.94 -14.38
N LEU A 460 32.80 -1.28 -14.95
CA LEU A 460 33.04 -1.27 -16.39
C LEU A 460 32.19 -2.31 -17.14
N ASP A 461 32.07 -3.53 -16.61
CA ASP A 461 31.26 -4.57 -17.24
C ASP A 461 29.77 -4.27 -17.08
N ALA A 462 29.36 -3.68 -15.95
CA ALA A 462 28.00 -3.17 -15.78
C ALA A 462 27.67 -2.10 -16.82
N ALA A 463 28.56 -1.13 -17.06
CA ALA A 463 28.38 -0.08 -18.08
C ALA A 463 28.24 -0.67 -19.50
N ARG A 464 29.12 -1.62 -19.87
CA ARG A 464 29.03 -2.32 -21.15
C ARG A 464 27.70 -3.06 -21.31
N HIS A 465 27.29 -3.77 -20.27
CA HIS A 465 26.06 -4.55 -20.28
C HIS A 465 24.82 -3.66 -20.40
N TYR A 466 24.72 -2.59 -19.59
CA TYR A 466 23.64 -1.61 -19.68
C TYR A 466 23.51 -1.04 -21.10
N ARG A 467 24.62 -0.62 -21.71
CA ARG A 467 24.63 -0.09 -23.09
C ARG A 467 24.17 -1.14 -24.10
N GLN A 468 24.71 -2.36 -24.03
CA GLN A 468 24.37 -3.44 -24.95
C GLN A 468 22.88 -3.79 -24.88
N THR A 469 22.34 -3.98 -23.68
CA THR A 469 20.94 -4.32 -23.46
C THR A 469 20.02 -3.18 -23.90
N ALA A 470 20.33 -1.93 -23.56
CA ALA A 470 19.56 -0.76 -23.96
C ALA A 470 19.50 -0.60 -25.49
N THR A 471 20.65 -0.65 -26.16
CA THR A 471 20.72 -0.50 -27.63
C THR A 471 20.04 -1.66 -28.37
N SER A 472 20.15 -2.89 -27.86
CA SER A 472 19.45 -4.06 -28.42
C SER A 472 17.94 -3.91 -28.29
N LEU A 473 17.43 -3.53 -27.10
CA LEU A 473 16.00 -3.32 -26.90
C LEU A 473 15.47 -2.17 -27.77
N VAL A 474 16.17 -1.04 -27.86
CA VAL A 474 15.77 0.08 -28.72
C VAL A 474 15.65 -0.37 -30.18
N ARG A 475 16.64 -1.10 -30.70
CA ARG A 475 16.61 -1.63 -32.06
C ARG A 475 15.43 -2.58 -32.27
N ASP A 476 15.25 -3.55 -31.38
CA ASP A 476 14.24 -4.59 -31.56
C ASP A 476 12.81 -4.02 -31.39
N LEU A 477 12.62 -3.11 -30.44
CA LEU A 477 11.35 -2.41 -30.23
C LEU A 477 10.98 -1.50 -31.42
N THR A 478 11.94 -0.76 -31.96
CA THR A 478 11.70 0.10 -33.15
C THR A 478 11.42 -0.75 -34.39
N GLN A 479 12.10 -1.89 -34.54
CA GLN A 479 11.80 -2.86 -35.62
C GLN A 479 10.39 -3.45 -35.50
N ILE A 480 9.95 -3.83 -34.30
CA ILE A 480 8.62 -4.43 -34.08
C ILE A 480 7.49 -3.42 -34.33
N THR A 481 7.67 -2.18 -33.89
CA THR A 481 6.67 -1.12 -34.03
C THR A 481 6.70 -0.44 -35.39
N GLY A 482 7.84 -0.50 -36.10
CA GLY A 482 8.07 0.25 -37.34
C GLY A 482 8.25 1.75 -37.11
N GLN A 483 8.45 2.20 -35.86
CA GLN A 483 8.65 3.62 -35.55
C GLN A 483 10.05 4.08 -35.97
N SER A 484 10.15 5.31 -36.47
CA SER A 484 11.45 5.92 -36.81
C SER A 484 12.11 6.64 -35.62
N ALA A 485 11.30 7.12 -34.67
CA ALA A 485 11.81 7.83 -33.50
C ALA A 485 12.23 6.83 -32.42
N GLU A 486 13.42 6.98 -31.85
CA GLU A 486 13.87 6.13 -30.75
C GLU A 486 13.13 6.49 -29.43
N PRO A 487 12.76 5.49 -28.63
CA PRO A 487 12.20 5.71 -27.30
C PRO A 487 13.24 6.34 -26.38
N VAL A 488 12.79 7.11 -25.38
CA VAL A 488 13.69 7.59 -24.33
C VAL A 488 14.03 6.43 -23.39
N ILE A 489 15.32 6.14 -23.21
CA ILE A 489 15.78 5.19 -22.20
C ILE A 489 15.80 5.87 -20.84
N VAL A 490 15.10 5.30 -19.86
CA VAL A 490 14.97 5.85 -18.52
C VAL A 490 15.65 4.92 -17.53
N VAL A 491 16.59 5.45 -16.76
CA VAL A 491 17.28 4.73 -15.69
C VAL A 491 16.96 5.39 -14.36
N THR A 492 16.65 4.57 -13.36
CA THR A 492 16.61 4.97 -11.94
C THR A 492 17.82 4.33 -11.26
N GLN A 493 18.78 5.15 -10.82
CA GLN A 493 19.96 4.63 -10.15
C GLN A 493 19.55 4.02 -8.80
N GLY A 494 20.04 2.84 -8.49
CA GLY A 494 19.73 2.18 -7.22
C GLY A 494 20.48 2.79 -6.05
N GLY A 495 19.99 2.54 -4.85
CA GLY A 495 20.62 2.92 -3.60
C GLY A 495 21.43 1.79 -2.95
N GLY A 496 21.56 0.64 -3.61
CA GLY A 496 22.15 -0.56 -2.99
C GLY A 496 21.16 -1.24 -2.05
N PHE A 497 21.69 -1.90 -1.02
CA PHE A 497 20.91 -2.71 -0.09
C PHE A 497 20.90 -2.06 1.29
N LYS A 498 20.00 -2.53 2.16
CA LYS A 498 19.88 -2.09 3.54
C LYS A 498 21.17 -2.30 4.34
N ASP A 499 21.87 -3.41 4.09
CA ASP A 499 23.07 -3.85 4.80
C ASP A 499 24.37 -3.39 4.11
N THR A 500 24.37 -3.27 2.78
CA THR A 500 25.56 -2.87 2.02
C THR A 500 25.27 -1.87 0.90
N GLY A 501 26.10 -0.84 0.84
CA GLY A 501 26.10 0.19 -0.19
C GLY A 501 27.16 -0.02 -1.28
N ARG A 502 28.03 -1.02 -1.16
CA ARG A 502 29.09 -1.34 -2.14
C ARG A 502 28.52 -2.18 -3.28
N VAL A 503 27.89 -1.51 -4.23
CA VAL A 503 27.35 -2.13 -5.45
C VAL A 503 27.88 -1.34 -6.64
N GLU A 504 28.79 -1.93 -7.40
CA GLU A 504 29.50 -1.26 -8.50
C GLU A 504 28.57 -0.91 -9.68
N ALA A 505 27.52 -1.72 -9.91
CA ALA A 505 26.52 -1.43 -10.94
C ALA A 505 25.80 -0.08 -10.74
N LEU A 506 25.73 0.44 -9.50
CA LEU A 506 25.11 1.75 -9.23
C LEU A 506 25.91 2.89 -9.84
N LEU A 507 27.24 2.80 -9.84
CA LEU A 507 28.11 3.84 -10.39
C LEU A 507 27.89 3.95 -11.90
N SER A 508 27.80 2.81 -12.58
CA SER A 508 27.42 2.70 -14.00
C SER A 508 26.03 3.28 -14.29
N GLU A 509 25.02 2.95 -13.46
CA GLU A 509 23.67 3.51 -13.60
C GLU A 509 23.65 5.05 -13.49
N GLY A 510 24.42 5.61 -12.56
CA GLY A 510 24.49 7.06 -12.32
C GLY A 510 25.21 7.85 -13.41
N ARG A 511 26.02 7.16 -14.22
CA ARG A 511 26.78 7.78 -15.31
C ARG A 511 26.25 7.40 -16.70
N PHE A 512 25.13 6.69 -16.76
CA PHE A 512 24.67 6.06 -18.00
C PHE A 512 24.48 7.05 -19.15
N ASP A 513 23.87 8.21 -18.88
CA ASP A 513 23.65 9.27 -19.86
C ASP A 513 24.96 9.98 -20.27
N LEU A 514 25.86 10.22 -19.30
CA LEU A 514 27.19 10.82 -19.52
C LEU A 514 28.10 9.92 -20.37
N ASP A 515 28.13 8.62 -20.07
CA ASP A 515 29.01 7.67 -20.75
C ASP A 515 28.42 7.19 -22.10
N ASN A 516 27.14 7.48 -22.38
CA ASN A 516 26.45 7.11 -23.62
C ASN A 516 25.71 8.29 -24.28
N PRO A 517 26.39 9.40 -24.63
CA PRO A 517 25.75 10.62 -25.15
C PRO A 517 25.05 10.43 -26.52
N GLY A 518 25.41 9.37 -27.25
CA GLY A 518 24.76 9.00 -28.52
C GLY A 518 23.46 8.21 -28.35
N VAL A 519 23.10 7.85 -27.12
CA VAL A 519 21.87 7.11 -26.80
C VAL A 519 20.90 8.08 -26.15
N LYS A 520 19.66 8.16 -26.66
CA LYS A 520 18.61 9.01 -26.11
C LYS A 520 18.17 8.51 -24.73
N SER A 521 18.91 8.90 -23.70
CA SER A 521 18.76 8.37 -22.34
C SER A 521 18.71 9.47 -21.28
N VAL A 522 18.18 9.12 -20.12
CA VAL A 522 18.12 10.00 -18.94
C VAL A 522 18.21 9.18 -17.65
N VAL A 523 19.02 9.64 -16.70
CA VAL A 523 19.03 9.13 -15.33
C VAL A 523 18.10 10.03 -14.49
N ALA A 524 16.90 9.53 -14.21
CA ALA A 524 15.81 10.36 -13.71
C ALA A 524 16.00 10.77 -12.24
N THR A 525 16.42 9.85 -11.39
CA THR A 525 16.62 10.03 -9.94
C THR A 525 17.43 8.86 -9.35
N PRO A 526 18.16 9.04 -8.24
CA PRO A 526 18.65 7.94 -7.44
C PRO A 526 17.55 7.39 -6.51
N SER A 527 17.73 6.15 -6.04
CA SER A 527 16.78 5.47 -5.16
C SER A 527 17.13 5.59 -3.66
N TYR A 528 18.39 5.92 -3.31
CA TYR A 528 18.85 6.01 -1.91
C TYR A 528 18.13 7.05 -1.03
N PRO A 529 17.57 8.17 -1.55
CA PRO A 529 16.85 9.13 -0.71
C PRO A 529 15.53 8.56 -0.17
N TRP A 530 15.01 7.51 -0.81
CA TRP A 530 13.63 7.08 -0.61
C TRP A 530 13.53 5.90 0.35
N PRO A 531 12.48 5.86 1.21
CA PRO A 531 12.23 4.72 2.08
C PRO A 531 12.01 3.41 1.31
N LEU A 532 12.54 2.33 1.87
CA LEU A 532 12.28 0.94 1.50
C LEU A 532 10.98 0.45 2.14
N MET A 533 10.44 -0.64 1.59
CA MET A 533 9.36 -1.39 2.21
C MET A 533 9.88 -2.10 3.47
N PRO A 534 9.15 -2.05 4.61
CA PRO A 534 9.58 -2.71 5.82
C PRO A 534 9.91 -4.20 5.63
N GLY A 535 11.04 -4.62 6.19
CA GLY A 535 11.52 -6.00 6.10
C GLY A 535 12.12 -6.41 4.76
N THR A 536 12.32 -5.48 3.81
CA THR A 536 12.96 -5.77 2.51
C THR A 536 14.39 -5.24 2.45
N LEU A 537 15.24 -5.87 1.63
CA LEU A 537 16.65 -5.48 1.50
C LEU A 537 16.87 -4.25 0.59
N ALA A 538 16.09 -4.11 -0.49
CA ALA A 538 16.30 -3.06 -1.48
C ALA A 538 15.01 -2.66 -2.22
N THR A 539 13.84 -3.10 -1.74
CA THR A 539 12.57 -2.81 -2.42
C THR A 539 12.04 -1.46 -1.95
N PRO A 540 11.86 -0.46 -2.82
CA PRO A 540 11.29 0.82 -2.41
C PRO A 540 9.86 0.63 -1.90
N SER A 541 9.43 1.48 -0.97
CA SER A 541 8.02 1.53 -0.56
C SER A 541 7.12 1.85 -1.76
N SER A 542 5.82 1.50 -1.70
CA SER A 542 4.88 1.82 -2.78
C SER A 542 4.77 3.33 -3.07
N VAL A 543 4.92 4.17 -2.03
CA VAL A 543 4.92 5.64 -2.15
C VAL A 543 6.21 6.12 -2.80
N SER A 544 7.35 5.62 -2.32
CA SER A 544 8.68 5.90 -2.90
C SER A 544 8.74 5.53 -4.39
N ALA A 545 8.26 4.34 -4.75
CA ALA A 545 8.22 3.88 -6.13
C ALA A 545 7.37 4.81 -7.00
N LEU A 546 6.21 5.27 -6.50
CA LEU A 546 5.34 6.20 -7.22
C LEU A 546 6.00 7.58 -7.44
N MET A 547 6.71 8.11 -6.44
CA MET A 547 7.44 9.38 -6.58
C MET A 547 8.62 9.26 -7.57
N MET A 548 9.33 8.13 -7.57
CA MET A 548 10.35 7.85 -8.58
C MET A 548 9.75 7.73 -9.99
N ASP A 549 8.59 7.09 -10.15
CA ASP A 549 7.87 7.02 -11.42
C ASP A 549 7.46 8.43 -11.91
N GLU A 550 7.10 9.34 -10.99
CA GLU A 550 6.76 10.74 -11.32
C GLU A 550 7.98 11.55 -11.78
N LEU A 551 9.14 11.36 -11.14
CA LEU A 551 10.41 11.94 -11.60
C LEU A 551 10.81 11.38 -12.97
N CYS A 552 10.59 10.08 -13.23
CA CYS A 552 10.79 9.50 -14.56
C CYS A 552 9.91 10.17 -15.62
N ASP A 553 8.62 10.41 -15.33
CA ASP A 553 7.72 11.07 -16.28
C ASP A 553 8.09 12.53 -16.53
N LEU A 554 8.50 13.26 -15.49
CA LEU A 554 9.02 14.64 -15.62
C LEU A 554 10.30 14.70 -16.46
N ALA A 555 11.23 13.78 -16.23
CA ALA A 555 12.48 13.68 -16.97
C ALA A 555 12.25 13.40 -18.46
N VAL A 556 11.41 12.41 -18.79
CA VAL A 556 11.06 12.09 -20.18
C VAL A 556 10.37 13.28 -20.85
N GLN A 557 9.44 13.93 -20.16
CA GLN A 557 8.75 15.10 -20.71
C GLN A 557 9.74 16.23 -21.04
N ALA A 558 10.69 16.54 -20.16
CA ALA A 558 11.70 17.56 -20.40
C ALA A 558 12.51 17.23 -21.66
N VAL A 559 13.00 16.01 -21.78
CA VAL A 559 13.76 15.53 -22.96
C VAL A 559 12.93 15.62 -24.24
N GLN A 560 11.66 15.22 -24.20
CA GLN A 560 10.75 15.29 -25.36
C GLN A 560 10.45 16.73 -25.81
N MET A 561 10.50 17.69 -24.89
CA MET A 561 10.37 19.12 -25.18
C MET A 561 11.69 19.76 -25.64
N GLY A 562 12.74 18.97 -25.85
CA GLY A 562 14.08 19.48 -26.20
C GLY A 562 14.79 20.20 -25.05
N LYS A 563 14.33 20.02 -23.81
CA LYS A 563 14.97 20.53 -22.60
C LYS A 563 15.92 19.47 -22.03
N GLN A 564 16.89 19.92 -21.23
CA GLN A 564 17.77 19.01 -20.49
C GLN A 564 17.09 18.51 -19.21
N TRP A 565 17.46 17.31 -18.78
CA TRP A 565 17.22 16.78 -17.44
C TRP A 565 18.44 15.98 -17.02
N PHE A 566 19.08 16.36 -15.91
CA PHE A 566 20.06 15.53 -15.24
C PHE A 566 20.09 15.88 -13.75
N CYS A 567 20.39 14.88 -12.93
CA CYS A 567 20.59 15.03 -11.50
C CYS A 567 22.00 15.55 -11.22
N PRO A 568 22.27 16.15 -10.04
CA PRO A 568 23.63 16.53 -9.69
C PRO A 568 24.57 15.32 -9.68
N SER A 569 25.76 15.43 -10.28
CA SER A 569 26.71 14.32 -10.41
C SER A 569 28.12 14.79 -10.09
N LEU A 570 28.80 14.06 -9.19
CA LEU A 570 30.19 14.30 -8.80
C LEU A 570 31.12 14.13 -10.02
N GLN A 571 31.89 15.16 -10.35
CA GLN A 571 32.76 15.17 -11.54
C GLN A 571 34.24 15.00 -11.18
N ILE A 572 34.71 15.76 -10.20
CA ILE A 572 36.12 15.84 -9.83
C ILE A 572 36.24 16.24 -8.36
N ALA A 573 37.33 15.84 -7.71
CA ALA A 573 37.62 16.20 -6.33
C ALA A 573 39.12 16.51 -6.18
N HIS A 574 39.44 17.66 -5.59
CA HIS A 574 40.81 18.09 -5.32
C HIS A 574 41.10 18.06 -3.82
N LEU A 575 42.24 17.51 -3.43
CA LEU A 575 42.73 17.51 -2.05
C LEU A 575 43.83 18.56 -1.88
N GLU A 576 43.65 19.44 -0.89
CA GLU A 576 44.63 20.46 -0.47
C GLU A 576 44.75 20.43 1.07
N GLY A 577 45.80 19.77 1.57
CA GLY A 577 45.97 19.49 3.00
C GLY A 577 44.81 18.67 3.57
N ARG A 578 43.99 19.28 4.42
CA ARG A 578 42.79 18.66 5.04
C ARG A 578 41.48 19.01 4.34
N GLU A 579 41.51 19.81 3.29
CA GLU A 579 40.31 20.24 2.59
C GLU A 579 40.16 19.48 1.27
N ILE A 580 38.94 19.03 0.99
CA ILE A 580 38.56 18.51 -0.32
C ILE A 580 37.61 19.49 -0.97
N LEU A 581 37.96 19.95 -2.18
CA LEU A 581 37.07 20.69 -3.05
C LEU A 581 36.47 19.73 -4.08
N ALA A 582 35.18 19.42 -3.92
CA ALA A 582 34.43 18.56 -4.82
C ALA A 582 33.55 19.38 -5.76
N GLU A 583 33.65 19.13 -7.07
CA GLU A 583 32.86 19.78 -8.10
C GLU A 583 31.75 18.84 -8.61
N PHE A 584 30.55 19.40 -8.76
CA PHE A 584 29.39 18.71 -9.31
C PHE A 584 28.89 19.39 -10.58
N SER A 585 28.49 18.59 -11.56
CA SER A 585 27.56 19.03 -12.58
C SER A 585 26.15 18.99 -11.99
N SER A 586 25.35 20.04 -12.16
CA SER A 586 23.94 20.14 -11.75
C SER A 586 23.15 20.98 -12.75
N MET A 587 21.83 21.04 -12.64
CA MET A 587 21.03 21.96 -13.46
C MET A 587 20.81 23.29 -12.74
N ASP A 588 20.63 23.25 -11.42
CA ASP A 588 20.49 24.42 -10.55
C ASP A 588 21.58 24.44 -9.47
N GLY A 589 21.64 25.51 -8.67
CA GLY A 589 22.60 25.61 -7.56
C GLY A 589 22.42 24.47 -6.55
N LEU A 590 23.54 23.96 -6.02
CA LEU A 590 23.54 22.89 -5.02
C LEU A 590 22.91 23.32 -3.69
N VAL A 591 22.31 22.34 -3.01
CA VAL A 591 21.80 22.45 -1.64
C VAL A 591 22.19 21.17 -0.89
N LEU A 592 22.80 21.35 0.27
CA LEU A 592 23.08 20.27 1.21
C LEU A 592 22.10 20.42 2.38
N GLU A 593 21.22 19.43 2.56
CA GLU A 593 20.26 19.46 3.67
C GLU A 593 20.91 19.08 5.01
N ASN A 594 20.24 19.41 6.12
CA ASN A 594 20.64 19.03 7.47
C ASN A 594 20.33 17.54 7.74
N ASP A 595 20.92 16.64 6.95
CA ASP A 595 20.91 15.18 7.11
C ASP A 595 22.36 14.68 6.87
N ALA A 596 22.60 13.37 6.95
CA ALA A 596 23.91 12.78 6.67
C ALA A 596 24.40 13.16 5.26
N HIS A 597 25.54 13.84 5.18
CA HIS A 597 26.05 14.45 3.95
C HIS A 597 26.29 13.44 2.82
N GLY A 598 26.57 12.17 3.15
CA GLY A 598 26.67 11.07 2.19
C GLY A 598 28.03 10.88 1.53
N PHE A 599 28.96 11.83 1.69
CA PHE A 599 30.36 11.70 1.29
C PHE A 599 31.15 10.70 2.14
N ARG A 600 32.12 10.03 1.52
CA ARG A 600 33.14 9.23 2.19
C ARG A 600 34.41 9.15 1.37
N LEU A 601 35.53 8.87 2.04
CA LEU A 601 36.75 8.43 1.37
C LEU A 601 36.67 6.94 1.06
N ASP A 602 37.21 6.55 -0.09
CA ASP A 602 37.36 5.17 -0.55
C ASP A 602 38.82 4.96 -0.96
N GLY A 603 39.44 3.89 -0.46
CA GLY A 603 40.87 3.62 -0.59
C GLY A 603 41.23 2.22 -0.08
N ILE A 604 42.52 1.88 -0.13
CA ILE A 604 43.06 0.58 0.30
C ILE A 604 43.24 0.54 1.83
N ALA A 605 43.53 1.68 2.46
CA ALA A 605 43.71 1.74 3.90
C ALA A 605 42.41 1.48 4.67
N GLN A 606 42.51 0.78 5.81
CA GLN A 606 41.36 0.45 6.66
C GLN A 606 40.86 1.63 7.51
N ASN A 607 41.73 2.60 7.80
CA ASN A 607 41.44 3.75 8.66
C ASN A 607 41.69 5.05 7.88
N LEU A 608 40.74 5.42 7.03
CA LEU A 608 40.78 6.70 6.32
C LEU A 608 40.28 7.83 7.23
N PRO A 609 40.83 9.06 7.11
CA PRO A 609 40.38 10.21 7.89
C PRO A 609 38.87 10.45 7.76
N ALA A 610 38.24 10.79 8.87
CA ALA A 610 36.83 11.13 8.88
C ALA A 610 36.58 12.50 8.22
N ILE A 611 35.44 12.62 7.52
CA ILE A 611 34.93 13.91 7.05
C ILE A 611 34.18 14.55 8.22
N ILE A 612 34.69 15.65 8.73
CA ILE A 612 34.15 16.36 9.90
C ILE A 612 33.31 17.59 9.53
N GLY A 613 33.33 18.00 8.26
CA GLY A 613 32.54 19.11 7.75
C GLY A 613 32.24 18.98 6.26
N ALA A 614 31.05 19.41 5.86
CA ALA A 614 30.63 19.50 4.46
C ALA A 614 29.80 20.77 4.26
N GLU A 615 30.17 21.59 3.29
CA GLU A 615 29.52 22.88 3.03
C GLU A 615 29.42 23.18 1.54
N VAL A 616 28.26 23.68 1.10
CA VAL A 616 28.10 24.25 -0.24
C VAL A 616 28.75 25.63 -0.28
N ILE A 617 29.87 25.77 -0.99
CA ILE A 617 30.60 27.04 -1.08
C ILE A 617 30.31 27.82 -2.36
N SER A 618 29.70 27.18 -3.36
CA SER A 618 29.17 27.82 -4.57
C SER A 618 28.08 26.95 -5.20
N ASP A 619 27.44 27.43 -6.26
CA ASP A 619 26.38 26.69 -6.96
C ASP A 619 26.82 25.31 -7.50
N ARG A 620 28.13 25.01 -7.57
CA ARG A 620 28.70 23.77 -8.13
C ARG A 620 29.75 23.10 -7.26
N HIS A 621 30.13 23.70 -6.14
CA HIS A 621 31.25 23.21 -5.34
C HIS A 621 30.84 22.93 -3.90
N ILE A 622 31.30 21.79 -3.40
CA ILE A 622 31.23 21.40 -2.00
C ILE A 622 32.66 21.42 -1.44
N ARG A 623 32.83 22.09 -0.31
CA ARG A 623 34.03 21.96 0.51
C ARG A 623 33.79 20.91 1.58
N LEU A 624 34.68 19.93 1.66
CA LEU A 624 34.71 18.95 2.74
C LEU A 624 35.96 19.19 3.58
N VAL A 625 35.84 19.01 4.89
CA VAL A 625 36.96 19.14 5.83
C VAL A 625 37.22 17.78 6.46
N LEU A 626 38.46 17.33 6.38
CA LEU A 626 38.94 16.10 6.99
C LEU A 626 39.48 16.37 8.41
N GLU A 627 39.40 15.37 9.27
CA GLU A 627 40.02 15.41 10.61
C GLU A 627 41.54 15.64 10.51
N GLU A 628 42.18 14.87 9.63
CA GLU A 628 43.60 14.93 9.33
C GLU A 628 43.86 14.78 7.82
N GLU A 629 45.07 15.14 7.39
CA GLU A 629 45.49 14.98 6.00
C GLU A 629 45.73 13.50 5.73
N PRO A 630 45.16 12.93 4.65
CA PRO A 630 45.34 11.52 4.39
C PRO A 630 46.74 11.23 3.80
N ASP A 631 47.39 10.20 4.32
CA ASP A 631 48.73 9.78 3.86
C ASP A 631 48.70 8.94 2.56
N GLU A 632 47.54 8.41 2.18
CA GLU A 632 47.39 7.50 1.04
C GLU A 632 47.39 8.25 -0.32
N SER A 633 48.13 7.73 -1.30
CA SER A 633 48.26 8.33 -2.63
C SER A 633 47.11 7.99 -3.58
N GLU A 634 46.46 6.84 -3.40
CA GLU A 634 45.37 6.35 -4.26
C GLU A 634 44.04 6.40 -3.52
N LEU A 635 43.48 7.60 -3.42
CA LEU A 635 42.18 7.83 -2.77
C LEU A 635 41.12 8.23 -3.79
N SER A 636 39.88 7.90 -3.48
CA SER A 636 38.71 8.38 -4.19
C SER A 636 37.73 9.03 -3.22
N LEU A 637 37.05 10.07 -3.69
CA LEU A 637 35.87 10.61 -3.02
C LEU A 637 34.65 9.89 -3.58
N ALA A 638 33.86 9.28 -2.70
CA ALA A 638 32.57 8.72 -3.05
C ALA A 638 31.44 9.54 -2.43
N TYR A 639 30.34 9.68 -3.15
CA TYR A 639 29.08 10.27 -2.68
C TYR A 639 27.97 9.23 -2.78
N ALA A 640 27.20 9.06 -1.70
CA ALA A 640 26.09 8.13 -1.58
C ALA A 640 26.40 6.71 -2.11
N TRP A 641 27.62 6.24 -1.87
CA TRP A 641 28.10 4.93 -2.31
C TRP A 641 29.05 4.32 -1.29
N GLY A 642 28.99 3.00 -1.14
CA GLY A 642 29.92 2.22 -0.32
C GLY A 642 29.63 2.19 1.18
N HIS A 643 28.54 2.83 1.63
CA HIS A 643 28.15 2.86 3.06
C HIS A 643 27.77 1.48 3.59
N VAL A 644 27.88 1.29 4.91
CA VAL A 644 27.44 0.08 5.60
C VAL A 644 26.11 0.38 6.30
N GLY A 645 25.18 -0.58 6.29
CA GLY A 645 23.88 -0.42 6.95
C GLY A 645 24.01 -0.14 8.44
N SER A 646 23.15 0.72 8.98
CA SER A 646 23.03 0.98 10.41
C SER A 646 21.62 0.68 10.90
N GLU A 647 21.50 0.25 12.17
CA GLU A 647 20.20 -0.01 12.79
C GLU A 647 19.36 1.27 12.93
N ASP A 648 20.00 2.42 13.08
CA ASP A 648 19.37 3.74 13.25
C ASP A 648 18.60 4.23 12.01
N ARG A 649 18.84 3.63 10.83
CA ARG A 649 18.23 4.04 9.56
C ARG A 649 17.22 3.01 9.09
N GLU A 650 16.17 2.85 9.89
CA GLU A 650 15.10 1.89 9.63
C GLU A 650 14.50 2.12 8.24
N ASN A 651 14.34 1.02 7.48
CA ASN A 651 13.70 1.04 6.17
C ASN A 651 14.36 2.00 5.16
N ARG A 652 15.68 2.16 5.20
CA ARG A 652 16.47 2.87 4.17
C ARG A 652 17.61 1.99 3.65
N THR A 653 18.15 2.35 2.50
CA THR A 653 19.41 1.76 2.01
C THR A 653 20.59 2.19 2.88
N ALA A 654 21.65 1.38 2.87
CA ALA A 654 22.93 1.73 3.49
C ALA A 654 23.47 3.03 2.90
N ASN A 655 23.47 3.15 1.56
CA ASN A 655 23.83 4.39 0.91
C ASN A 655 22.83 5.50 1.23
N HIS A 656 23.35 6.71 1.33
CA HIS A 656 22.60 7.91 1.61
C HIS A 656 23.37 9.17 1.24
N GLY A 657 22.64 10.27 1.14
CA GLY A 657 23.20 11.60 1.00
C GLY A 657 22.09 12.65 1.02
N ALA A 658 22.48 13.86 1.40
CA ALA A 658 21.59 15.00 1.54
C ALA A 658 21.76 16.04 0.43
N LEU A 659 22.63 15.76 -0.56
CA LEU A 659 22.94 16.69 -1.63
C LEU A 659 21.89 16.58 -2.74
N ARG A 660 21.36 17.74 -3.12
CA ARG A 660 20.46 17.93 -4.26
C ARG A 660 20.75 19.28 -4.91
N ASP A 661 20.01 19.62 -5.95
CA ASP A 661 19.95 21.01 -6.41
C ASP A 661 18.68 21.73 -5.91
N ARG A 662 18.54 23.00 -6.31
CA ARG A 662 17.41 23.86 -5.94
C ARG A 662 16.11 23.53 -6.68
N TRP A 663 16.12 22.63 -7.66
CA TRP A 663 14.88 22.28 -8.34
C TRP A 663 13.96 21.52 -7.40
N GLN A 664 12.70 21.90 -7.47
CA GLN A 664 11.63 21.25 -6.74
C GLN A 664 10.32 21.37 -7.49
N ALA A 665 9.45 20.38 -7.30
CA ALA A 665 8.08 20.39 -7.78
C ALA A 665 7.18 19.67 -6.78
N ASP A 666 5.95 20.15 -6.60
CA ASP A 666 4.97 19.41 -5.81
C ASP A 666 4.62 18.09 -6.49
N SER A 667 4.58 17.01 -5.72
CA SER A 667 4.15 15.71 -6.23
C SER A 667 2.64 15.74 -6.50
N ARG A 668 2.27 15.36 -7.72
CA ARG A 668 0.88 15.18 -8.15
C ARG A 668 0.34 13.85 -7.65
N ALA A 669 1.21 12.85 -7.55
CA ALA A 669 0.85 11.51 -7.17
C ALA A 669 0.69 11.34 -5.65
N VAL A 670 1.43 12.12 -4.86
CA VAL A 670 1.46 12.02 -3.39
C VAL A 670 1.28 13.41 -2.77
N SER A 671 0.06 13.70 -2.33
CA SER A 671 -0.31 15.00 -1.75
C SER A 671 0.60 15.38 -0.57
N GLY A 672 1.07 16.64 -0.58
CA GLY A 672 1.92 17.20 0.48
C GLY A 672 3.40 16.80 0.39
N GLN A 673 3.82 16.07 -0.65
CA GLN A 673 5.22 15.75 -0.88
C GLN A 673 5.84 16.65 -1.95
N THR A 674 7.13 16.94 -1.80
CA THR A 674 7.92 17.69 -2.76
C THR A 674 8.95 16.77 -3.41
N LEU A 675 9.04 16.84 -4.73
CA LEU A 675 10.03 16.14 -5.54
C LEU A 675 11.29 16.99 -5.65
N HIS A 676 12.45 16.35 -5.58
CA HIS A 676 13.76 16.98 -5.73
C HIS A 676 14.65 16.17 -6.68
N ARG A 677 15.63 16.83 -7.31
CA ARG A 677 16.74 16.16 -8.00
C ARG A 677 17.89 15.93 -7.04
N TYR A 678 17.89 14.78 -6.39
CA TYR A 678 19.00 14.34 -5.54
C TYR A 678 20.22 13.97 -6.37
N ALA A 679 21.41 14.23 -5.82
CA ALA A 679 22.66 13.91 -6.48
C ALA A 679 22.81 12.40 -6.72
N LEU A 680 23.33 11.98 -7.86
CA LEU A 680 23.57 10.57 -8.16
C LEU A 680 24.76 10.05 -7.34
N SER A 681 24.68 8.79 -6.92
CA SER A 681 25.80 8.08 -6.33
C SER A 681 26.97 8.08 -7.31
N GLY A 682 28.17 8.38 -6.83
CA GLY A 682 29.34 8.52 -7.69
C GLY A 682 30.64 8.32 -6.91
N ARG A 683 31.71 8.01 -7.64
CA ARG A 683 33.07 7.86 -7.11
C ARG A 683 34.03 8.50 -8.10
N VAL A 684 34.91 9.37 -7.62
CA VAL A 684 35.94 10.02 -8.44
C VAL A 684 37.29 9.96 -7.73
N PRO A 685 38.42 9.81 -8.45
CA PRO A 685 39.74 9.91 -7.86
C PRO A 685 39.96 11.27 -7.18
N LEU A 686 40.66 11.28 -6.05
CA LEU A 686 41.12 12.50 -5.39
C LEU A 686 42.43 12.97 -6.00
N LEU A 687 42.40 14.15 -6.60
CA LEU A 687 43.58 14.76 -7.21
C LEU A 687 44.27 15.66 -6.20
N ARG A 688 45.52 15.34 -5.84
CA ARG A 688 46.34 16.23 -5.01
C ARG A 688 46.75 17.44 -5.83
N LYS A 689 46.55 18.63 -5.27
CA LYS A 689 47.05 19.86 -5.84
C LYS A 689 48.53 19.97 -5.45
N GLU A 690 49.42 19.95 -6.44
CA GLU A 690 50.87 20.14 -6.23
C GLU A 690 51.19 21.56 -5.74
#